data_AF-I6B2K3-F1
#
_entry.id   AF-I6B2K3-F1
#
_cell.length_a   1.000
_cell.length_b   1.000
_cell.length_c   1.000
_cell.angle_alpha   90.00
_cell.angle_beta   90.00
_cell.angle_gamma   90.00
#
_symmetry.space_group_name_H-M   'P 1'
#
loop_
_entity.id
_entity.type
_entity.pdbx_description
1 polymer ?
#
loop_
_entity_poly.entity_id
_entity_poly.type
_entity_poly.pdbx_seq_one_letter_code
_entity_poly.pdbx_strand_id
1 'polypeptide(L)'
;MLTNWGAALRRWRRRFSRSEWIVNRLRLPRTEAPAHAPGLLLVQIDGLSRRQLEIALGKGRMPFLARLLERNGCELRTFYSGLPASTPAVQAELYYGVRTAVPGWGFLDPDGKSIGSMISAERARRIESGMTAGGAVGLLQGGSSWSNIYTGGATQAESHFCSASLGVGDMWRTGKLRNILLFSFLHLPSVLRLLVLVPLEIVIAIRDAVRGLLDGRSRREITFILARVFVAIGLRELVTLGVKIDLARGLPVIHVNFLGYDEHAHRRGPDSAFARWTLRGIDRAIRLLHVAARRSEGRDYETWIFSDHGQVRTTPFERLCKGGLEGLVRRHWPDAVAENVAATVAANASSQDVGTRSTADAARAARFAARAGLDLFGTDAFAVAGFGPVGHIYYKSALSGDQETGLIRALLAGGVPGVLRCVSGDAQAVEWHEPGGAVHLLPADTALVRGPEELRPVIAADLAALARHPHAGDLVALGWHPDPLRQPVSFAWENGAHCGPSPDEVQGFLILPPASNHLVDSGIVRPAALRDAALRHLGRSPHPPHRRRLPPPSARHLRVVTYNVHYCKGTDGRFAPARIARVLRDLDPDIVALQELESGRLRSRHEDQLAWLAGELGLHFAFCPSIERGDERYGHAILAREPVVATRRIRLPDGGRPRIEPRDALAARVSLAGRELAVVGTHLGLATPERVAQIDRLLAPDWLGGIGDGQPAIFLGDLNLAPGGALYRRLVSPWRAVNGAAVFRDVQAHAPLHVACRTFPSFFPVRRLDHIFVTRHFDVVRVDAPSNQLTRRASDHLPLVADLVLHD
;
A
#
# COMPACT_ATOMS: atom_id res chain seq x y z
N MET A 1 26.33 2.98 -35.41
CA MET A 1 26.38 4.32 -34.74
C MET A 1 25.02 4.84 -34.23
N LEU A 2 23.86 4.47 -34.81
CA LEU A 2 22.52 4.94 -34.38
C LEU A 2 22.01 4.36 -33.03
N THR A 3 22.56 3.25 -32.54
CA THR A 3 22.20 2.61 -31.27
C THR A 3 22.81 3.29 -30.03
N ASN A 4 23.98 3.91 -30.17
CA ASN A 4 24.67 4.61 -29.08
C ASN A 4 24.04 5.97 -28.76
N TRP A 5 23.53 6.68 -29.76
CA TRP A 5 22.81 7.93 -29.57
C TRP A 5 21.49 7.71 -28.82
N GLY A 6 20.72 6.68 -29.16
CA GLY A 6 19.51 6.34 -28.41
C GLY A 6 19.79 5.96 -26.95
N ALA A 7 20.90 5.27 -26.68
CA ALA A 7 21.34 4.95 -25.32
C ALA A 7 21.89 6.18 -24.57
N ALA A 8 22.61 7.07 -25.24
CA ALA A 8 23.11 8.33 -24.70
C ALA A 8 21.96 9.32 -24.41
N LEU A 9 20.98 9.46 -25.32
CA LEU A 9 19.78 10.27 -25.11
C LEU A 9 18.90 9.69 -23.98
N ARG A 10 18.81 8.35 -23.87
CA ARG A 10 18.17 7.69 -22.74
C ARG A 10 18.93 7.91 -21.43
N ARG A 11 20.27 7.89 -21.44
CA ARG A 11 21.12 8.21 -20.26
C ARG A 11 21.01 9.68 -19.87
N TRP A 12 20.98 10.58 -20.84
CA TRP A 12 20.84 12.03 -20.65
C TRP A 12 19.43 12.39 -20.15
N ARG A 13 18.36 11.82 -20.75
CA ARG A 13 16.98 11.91 -20.23
C ARG A 13 16.80 11.25 -18.86
N ARG A 14 17.63 10.25 -18.50
CA ARG A 14 17.65 9.67 -17.14
C ARG A 14 18.33 10.58 -16.13
N ARG A 15 19.28 11.41 -16.57
CA ARG A 15 20.03 12.37 -15.74
C ARG A 15 19.27 13.67 -15.48
N PHE A 16 18.31 14.01 -16.34
CA PHE A 16 17.39 15.16 -16.16
C PHE A 16 15.98 14.67 -15.78
N SER A 17 15.71 14.54 -14.48
CA SER A 17 14.33 14.39 -14.01
C SER A 17 13.62 15.75 -14.11
N ARG A 18 12.60 15.85 -14.96
CA ARG A 18 11.79 17.08 -15.10
C ARG A 18 11.17 17.51 -13.76
N SER A 19 10.81 16.55 -12.91
CA SER A 19 10.28 16.82 -11.58
C SER A 19 11.34 17.42 -10.66
N GLU A 20 12.57 16.89 -10.65
CA GLU A 20 13.70 17.46 -9.91
C GLU A 20 14.03 18.89 -10.38
N TRP A 21 14.01 19.11 -11.70
CA TRP A 21 14.23 20.43 -12.27
C TRP A 21 13.16 21.43 -11.84
N ILE A 22 11.88 21.02 -11.81
CA ILE A 22 10.77 21.86 -11.34
C ILE A 22 10.94 22.19 -9.86
N VAL A 23 11.24 21.20 -9.01
CA VAL A 23 11.50 21.42 -7.57
C VAL A 23 12.60 22.45 -7.36
N ASN A 24 13.72 22.31 -8.09
CA ASN A 24 14.85 23.24 -7.99
C ASN A 24 14.52 24.63 -8.54
N ARG A 25 13.80 24.71 -9.68
CA ARG A 25 13.44 25.98 -10.31
C ARG A 25 12.38 26.75 -9.53
N LEU A 26 11.44 26.04 -8.91
CA LEU A 26 10.37 26.62 -8.09
C LEU A 26 10.74 26.79 -6.62
N ARG A 27 11.94 26.33 -6.20
CA ARG A 27 12.43 26.33 -4.82
C ARG A 27 11.41 25.70 -3.85
N LEU A 28 10.79 24.59 -4.27
CA LEU A 28 9.84 23.88 -3.42
C LEU A 28 10.59 23.26 -2.23
N PRO A 29 10.01 23.29 -1.02
CA PRO A 29 10.65 22.71 0.15
C PRO A 29 10.85 21.21 -0.06
N ARG A 30 12.08 20.76 0.20
CA ARG A 30 12.49 19.36 0.24
C ARG A 30 12.53 18.91 1.69
N THR A 31 12.27 17.64 1.92
CA THR A 31 12.44 17.07 3.25
C THR A 31 13.94 16.90 3.54
N GLU A 32 14.39 17.24 4.74
CA GLU A 32 15.81 17.14 5.15
C GLU A 32 16.26 15.69 5.41
N ALA A 33 15.33 14.75 5.38
CA ALA A 33 15.62 13.34 5.61
C ALA A 33 16.60 12.77 4.57
N PRO A 34 17.48 11.84 4.97
CA PRO A 34 18.40 11.22 4.05
C PRO A 34 17.66 10.40 2.97
N ALA A 35 18.26 10.30 1.79
CA ALA A 35 17.69 9.59 0.63
C ALA A 35 17.34 8.10 0.89
N HIS A 36 17.91 7.48 1.93
CA HIS A 36 17.62 6.12 2.34
C HIS A 36 16.44 5.99 3.32
N ALA A 37 15.91 7.12 3.83
CA ALA A 37 14.77 7.11 4.72
C ALA A 37 13.57 6.46 4.01
N PRO A 38 12.75 5.67 4.75
CA PRO A 38 11.60 5.02 4.16
C PRO A 38 10.63 6.07 3.62
N GLY A 39 10.16 5.85 2.41
CA GLY A 39 9.05 6.57 1.80
C GLY A 39 7.91 5.60 1.49
N LEU A 40 6.68 6.09 1.51
CA LEU A 40 5.51 5.29 1.15
C LEU A 40 4.65 6.02 0.12
N LEU A 41 4.37 5.37 -1.00
CA LEU A 41 3.39 5.80 -1.98
C LEU A 41 2.20 4.84 -1.93
N LEU A 42 1.07 5.34 -1.43
CA LEU A 42 -0.22 4.65 -1.42
C LEU A 42 -1.01 5.07 -2.66
N VAL A 43 -1.42 4.09 -3.46
CA VAL A 43 -2.17 4.30 -4.71
C VAL A 43 -3.51 3.59 -4.63
N GLN A 44 -4.58 4.35 -4.50
CA GLN A 44 -5.95 3.87 -4.46
C GLN A 44 -6.59 3.91 -5.85
N ILE A 45 -7.27 2.84 -6.25
CA ILE A 45 -8.20 2.82 -7.39
C ILE A 45 -9.62 2.78 -6.81
N ASP A 46 -10.35 3.88 -6.99
CA ASP A 46 -11.67 4.06 -6.39
C ASP A 46 -12.73 3.14 -7.03
N GLY A 47 -13.52 2.48 -6.20
CA GLY A 47 -14.68 1.67 -6.60
C GLY A 47 -14.42 0.39 -7.41
N LEU A 48 -13.16 -0.06 -7.56
CA LEU A 48 -12.80 -1.23 -8.36
C LEU A 48 -12.76 -2.53 -7.53
N SER A 49 -13.84 -3.31 -7.61
CA SER A 49 -13.88 -4.63 -6.94
C SER A 49 -12.77 -5.58 -7.38
N ARG A 50 -12.36 -6.48 -6.49
CA ARG A 50 -11.39 -7.54 -6.79
C ARG A 50 -11.80 -8.35 -8.02
N ARG A 51 -13.08 -8.72 -8.11
CA ARG A 51 -13.65 -9.45 -9.26
C ARG A 51 -13.47 -8.68 -10.57
N GLN A 52 -13.77 -7.38 -10.59
CA GLN A 52 -13.59 -6.56 -11.80
C GLN A 52 -12.11 -6.37 -12.16
N LEU A 53 -11.21 -6.29 -11.18
CA LEU A 53 -9.77 -6.30 -11.41
C LEU A 53 -9.34 -7.62 -12.09
N GLU A 54 -9.72 -8.77 -11.56
CA GLU A 54 -9.35 -10.09 -12.11
C GLU A 54 -9.82 -10.23 -13.57
N ILE A 55 -11.06 -9.80 -13.86
CA ILE A 55 -11.58 -9.72 -15.24
C ILE A 55 -10.75 -8.77 -16.11
N ALA A 56 -10.37 -7.60 -15.58
CA ALA A 56 -9.59 -6.61 -16.30
C ALA A 56 -8.17 -7.11 -16.61
N LEU A 57 -7.54 -7.83 -15.69
CA LEU A 57 -6.25 -8.48 -15.86
C LEU A 57 -6.32 -9.56 -16.95
N GLY A 58 -7.30 -10.47 -16.86
CA GLY A 58 -7.51 -11.53 -17.86
C GLY A 58 -7.79 -10.99 -19.27
N LYS A 59 -8.41 -9.81 -19.38
CA LYS A 59 -8.67 -9.12 -20.66
C LYS A 59 -7.55 -8.17 -21.11
N GLY A 60 -6.40 -8.17 -20.46
CA GLY A 60 -5.25 -7.32 -20.81
C GLY A 60 -5.51 -5.82 -20.72
N ARG A 61 -6.44 -5.39 -19.84
CA ARG A 61 -6.78 -3.97 -19.63
C ARG A 61 -5.84 -3.27 -18.64
N MET A 62 -5.13 -4.02 -17.81
CA MET A 62 -4.16 -3.51 -16.84
C MET A 62 -2.80 -4.22 -16.96
N PRO A 63 -2.09 -4.06 -18.10
CA PRO A 63 -0.88 -4.82 -18.40
C PRO A 63 0.31 -4.49 -17.50
N PHE A 64 0.36 -3.33 -16.84
CA PHE A 64 1.41 -3.06 -15.86
C PHE A 64 1.16 -3.82 -14.55
N LEU A 65 -0.04 -3.76 -14.00
CA LEU A 65 -0.39 -4.55 -12.80
C LEU A 65 -0.21 -6.06 -13.03
N ALA A 66 -0.65 -6.58 -14.18
CA ALA A 66 -0.45 -7.99 -14.55
C ALA A 66 1.03 -8.39 -14.47
N ARG A 67 1.93 -7.60 -15.08
CA ARG A 67 3.38 -7.84 -15.02
C ARG A 67 3.94 -7.72 -13.61
N LEU A 68 3.37 -6.86 -12.77
CA LEU A 68 3.81 -6.65 -11.39
C LEU A 68 3.50 -7.89 -10.54
N LEU A 69 2.33 -8.51 -10.74
CA LEU A 69 1.95 -9.78 -10.12
C LEU A 69 2.80 -10.95 -10.65
N GLU A 70 2.93 -11.09 -11.98
CA GLU A 70 3.62 -12.24 -12.60
C GLU A 70 5.15 -12.25 -12.38
N ARG A 71 5.81 -11.09 -12.48
CA ARG A 71 7.29 -11.03 -12.58
C ARG A 71 7.99 -10.47 -11.35
N ASN A 72 7.27 -9.74 -10.50
CA ASN A 72 7.88 -9.09 -9.35
C ASN A 72 7.54 -9.79 -8.03
N GLY A 73 6.87 -10.95 -8.07
CA GLY A 73 6.48 -11.72 -6.87
C GLY A 73 5.51 -10.98 -5.96
N CYS A 74 4.78 -9.99 -6.48
CA CYS A 74 3.79 -9.24 -5.73
C CYS A 74 2.54 -10.11 -5.52
N GLU A 75 1.98 -10.07 -4.33
CA GLU A 75 0.83 -10.89 -3.95
C GLU A 75 -0.47 -10.10 -4.09
N LEU A 76 -1.51 -10.71 -4.66
CA LEU A 76 -2.86 -10.14 -4.73
C LEU A 76 -3.68 -10.63 -3.54
N ARG A 77 -3.98 -9.75 -2.60
CA ARG A 77 -4.78 -10.04 -1.40
C ARG A 77 -6.16 -9.42 -1.47
N THR A 78 -7.11 -9.99 -0.73
CA THR A 78 -8.43 -9.39 -0.54
C THR A 78 -8.31 -8.23 0.43
N PHE A 79 -8.75 -7.05 0.00
CA PHE A 79 -8.87 -5.89 0.87
C PHE A 79 -10.34 -5.72 1.23
N TYR A 80 -10.67 -5.95 2.50
CA TYR A 80 -12.03 -5.82 3.01
C TYR A 80 -12.28 -4.38 3.44
N SER A 81 -13.25 -3.72 2.79
CA SER A 81 -13.53 -2.29 2.99
C SER A 81 -14.04 -1.94 4.39
N GLY A 82 -14.72 -2.88 5.06
CA GLY A 82 -15.65 -2.57 6.15
C GLY A 82 -16.96 -1.98 5.64
N LEU A 83 -17.89 -1.66 6.56
CA LEU A 83 -19.16 -0.99 6.23
C LEU A 83 -19.27 0.40 6.86
N PRO A 84 -19.85 1.38 6.14
CA PRO A 84 -20.32 1.29 4.75
C PRO A 84 -19.15 1.14 3.77
N ALA A 85 -19.31 0.30 2.74
CA ALA A 85 -18.30 0.09 1.68
C ALA A 85 -18.14 1.36 0.83
N SER A 86 -17.36 2.32 1.32
CA SER A 86 -17.28 3.66 0.77
C SER A 86 -15.93 4.30 1.09
N THR A 87 -15.41 5.12 0.18
CA THR A 87 -14.17 5.89 0.37
C THR A 87 -14.07 6.63 1.70
N PRO A 88 -15.10 7.39 2.18
CA PRO A 88 -15.00 8.08 3.47
C PRO A 88 -14.80 7.11 4.63
N ALA A 89 -15.54 5.99 4.71
CA ALA A 89 -15.37 5.03 5.80
C ALA A 89 -13.99 4.35 5.76
N VAL A 90 -13.54 3.94 4.56
CA VAL A 90 -12.22 3.31 4.39
C VAL A 90 -11.11 4.30 4.74
N GLN A 91 -11.18 5.55 4.27
CA GLN A 91 -10.15 6.56 4.55
C GLN A 91 -10.13 6.96 6.03
N ALA A 92 -11.28 7.00 6.71
CA ALA A 92 -11.30 7.21 8.16
C ALA A 92 -10.54 6.09 8.89
N GLU A 93 -10.80 4.84 8.53
CA GLU A 93 -10.13 3.70 9.17
C GLU A 93 -8.63 3.64 8.79
N LEU A 94 -8.27 3.91 7.53
CA LEU A 94 -6.88 3.92 7.06
C LEU A 94 -6.07 5.10 7.64
N TYR A 95 -6.63 6.31 7.64
CA TYR A 95 -5.90 7.51 8.03
C TYR A 95 -5.94 7.80 9.52
N TYR A 96 -6.97 7.35 10.23
CA TYR A 96 -7.20 7.68 11.64
C TYR A 96 -7.42 6.45 12.52
N GLY A 97 -7.62 5.26 11.95
CA GLY A 97 -7.93 4.05 12.73
C GLY A 97 -9.38 3.99 13.22
N VAL A 98 -10.25 4.88 12.73
CA VAL A 98 -11.65 4.97 13.16
C VAL A 98 -12.54 4.17 12.21
N ARG A 99 -13.10 3.07 12.70
CA ARG A 99 -14.04 2.22 11.96
C ARG A 99 -15.40 2.89 11.86
N THR A 100 -16.07 2.70 10.72
CA THR A 100 -17.47 3.15 10.51
C THR A 100 -17.66 4.60 10.95
N ALA A 101 -16.74 5.50 10.58
CA ALA A 101 -16.80 6.91 10.98
C ALA A 101 -17.98 7.68 10.35
N VAL A 102 -18.62 7.08 9.35
CA VAL A 102 -19.84 7.56 8.71
C VAL A 102 -20.78 6.38 8.50
N PRO A 103 -22.12 6.58 8.53
CA PRO A 103 -23.09 5.52 8.35
C PRO A 103 -23.42 5.23 6.87
N GLY A 104 -23.06 6.14 5.96
CA GLY A 104 -23.31 6.03 4.52
C GLY A 104 -22.72 7.21 3.76
N TRP A 105 -22.97 7.26 2.44
CA TRP A 105 -22.52 8.37 1.60
C TRP A 105 -23.22 9.71 1.91
N GLY A 106 -24.51 9.65 2.26
CA GLY A 106 -25.27 10.79 2.73
C GLY A 106 -26.16 10.43 3.90
N PHE A 107 -26.18 11.29 4.89
CA PHE A 107 -26.75 11.05 6.21
C PHE A 107 -26.99 12.38 6.93
N LEU A 108 -27.61 12.33 8.11
CA LEU A 108 -27.80 13.50 8.97
C LEU A 108 -26.46 14.06 9.45
N ASP A 109 -26.20 15.36 9.30
CA ASP A 109 -24.96 15.99 9.79
C ASP A 109 -24.83 15.77 11.30
N PRO A 110 -23.60 15.69 11.82
CA PRO A 110 -23.34 15.74 13.26
C PRO A 110 -24.02 16.88 14.04
N ASP A 111 -24.39 17.98 13.38
CA ASP A 111 -25.14 19.08 14.02
C ASP A 111 -26.64 18.80 14.22
N GLY A 112 -27.16 17.70 13.64
CA GLY A 112 -28.56 17.29 13.72
C GLY A 112 -29.53 18.15 12.91
N LYS A 113 -29.04 19.08 12.09
CA LYS A 113 -29.86 20.12 11.43
C LYS A 113 -30.05 19.91 9.93
N SER A 114 -29.20 19.11 9.27
CA SER A 114 -29.27 18.95 7.82
C SER A 114 -28.83 17.58 7.30
N ILE A 115 -29.48 17.09 6.25
CA ILE A 115 -29.00 15.93 5.47
C ILE A 115 -28.01 16.42 4.42
N GLY A 116 -26.89 15.71 4.28
CA GLY A 116 -25.86 16.05 3.30
C GLY A 116 -24.97 14.86 2.97
N SER A 117 -24.16 15.01 1.93
CA SER A 117 -23.25 13.96 1.44
C SER A 117 -21.79 14.27 1.69
N MET A 118 -20.95 13.24 1.57
CA MET A 118 -19.49 13.33 1.76
C MET A 118 -18.75 14.09 0.64
N ILE A 119 -19.46 14.62 -0.36
CA ILE A 119 -18.93 15.60 -1.32
C ILE A 119 -18.71 16.96 -0.64
N SER A 120 -19.48 17.28 0.40
CA SER A 120 -19.38 18.57 1.08
C SER A 120 -18.06 18.71 1.83
N ALA A 121 -17.30 19.74 1.45
CA ALA A 121 -16.01 20.07 2.05
C ALA A 121 -16.11 20.36 3.55
N GLU A 122 -17.16 21.09 3.94
CA GLU A 122 -17.40 21.45 5.33
C GLU A 122 -17.69 20.21 6.17
N ARG A 123 -18.50 19.28 5.65
CA ARG A 123 -18.84 18.03 6.33
C ARG A 123 -17.63 17.12 6.48
N ALA A 124 -16.85 16.94 5.41
CA ALA A 124 -15.62 16.17 5.48
C ALA A 124 -14.65 16.71 6.54
N ARG A 125 -14.51 18.05 6.64
CA ARG A 125 -13.71 18.70 7.72
C ARG A 125 -14.27 18.48 9.10
N ARG A 126 -15.59 18.57 9.30
CA ARG A 126 -16.22 18.33 10.61
C ARG A 126 -15.91 16.92 11.12
N ILE A 127 -16.10 15.91 10.26
CA ILE A 127 -15.85 14.51 10.63
C ILE A 127 -14.36 14.28 10.91
N GLU A 128 -13.47 14.80 10.06
CA GLU A 128 -12.02 14.75 10.28
C GLU A 128 -11.60 15.41 11.59
N SER A 129 -12.18 16.56 11.92
CA SER A 129 -11.89 17.29 13.15
C SER A 129 -12.44 16.56 14.38
N GLY A 130 -13.59 15.88 14.28
CA GLY A 130 -14.11 15.01 15.33
C GLY A 130 -13.17 13.83 15.62
N MET A 131 -12.65 13.18 14.58
CA MET A 131 -11.69 12.08 14.74
C MET A 131 -10.39 12.55 15.41
N THR A 132 -9.84 13.71 15.00
CA THR A 132 -8.61 14.23 15.61
C THR A 132 -8.81 14.75 17.02
N ALA A 133 -9.96 15.36 17.34
CA ALA A 133 -10.34 15.73 18.70
C ALA A 133 -10.46 14.50 19.62
N GLY A 134 -10.87 13.36 19.07
CA GLY A 134 -10.86 12.06 19.76
C GLY A 134 -9.45 11.45 19.95
N GLY A 135 -8.38 12.15 19.58
CA GLY A 135 -6.99 11.71 19.75
C GLY A 135 -6.41 10.96 18.55
N ALA A 136 -7.13 10.82 17.44
CA ALA A 136 -6.63 10.11 16.27
C ALA A 136 -5.56 10.94 15.51
N VAL A 137 -4.40 10.33 15.27
CA VAL A 137 -3.29 10.96 14.53
C VAL A 137 -3.36 10.56 13.05
N GLY A 138 -3.29 11.54 12.15
CA GLY A 138 -3.36 11.30 10.71
C GLY A 138 -2.15 10.54 10.12
N LEU A 139 -2.40 9.52 9.30
CA LEU A 139 -1.35 8.74 8.61
C LEU A 139 -0.44 9.61 7.73
N LEU A 140 -1.02 10.60 7.06
CA LEU A 140 -0.38 11.45 6.06
C LEU A 140 0.34 12.67 6.67
N GLN A 141 0.57 12.69 7.99
CA GLN A 141 1.31 13.76 8.64
C GLN A 141 2.70 13.94 8.01
N GLY A 142 3.02 15.19 7.62
CA GLY A 142 4.25 15.55 6.90
C GLY A 142 4.31 15.05 5.45
N GLY A 143 3.24 14.43 4.95
CA GLY A 143 3.08 13.92 3.59
C GLY A 143 2.14 14.75 2.72
N SER A 144 1.60 14.15 1.65
CA SER A 144 0.60 14.78 0.78
C SER A 144 -0.61 13.88 0.48
N SER A 145 -1.75 14.53 0.23
CA SER A 145 -3.06 13.91 0.01
C SER A 145 -3.64 14.40 -1.32
N TRP A 146 -3.86 13.49 -2.27
CA TRP A 146 -4.35 13.79 -3.62
C TRP A 146 -5.70 13.11 -3.91
N SER A 147 -6.73 13.91 -4.18
CA SER A 147 -8.09 13.46 -4.56
C SER A 147 -8.79 12.57 -3.50
N ASN A 148 -8.57 12.88 -2.23
CA ASN A 148 -9.11 12.13 -1.09
C ASN A 148 -10.29 12.86 -0.42
N ILE A 149 -11.06 12.18 0.42
CA ILE A 149 -12.11 12.84 1.21
C ILE A 149 -11.48 13.66 2.33
N TYR A 150 -10.55 13.04 3.07
CA TYR A 150 -9.84 13.64 4.20
C TYR A 150 -8.40 14.02 3.84
N THR A 151 -7.83 14.97 4.59
CA THR A 151 -6.41 15.34 4.46
C THR A 151 -5.48 14.26 5.00
N GLY A 152 -5.96 13.43 5.94
CA GLY A 152 -5.16 12.38 6.57
C GLY A 152 -4.06 12.96 7.49
N GLY A 153 -4.17 14.22 7.90
CA GLY A 153 -3.15 14.94 8.67
C GLY A 153 -2.07 15.62 7.83
N ALA A 154 -2.18 15.58 6.49
CA ALA A 154 -1.38 16.43 5.61
C ALA A 154 -1.73 17.91 5.82
N THR A 155 -0.78 18.81 5.58
CA THR A 155 -1.06 20.26 5.71
C THR A 155 -2.02 20.71 4.61
N GLN A 156 -2.69 21.85 4.81
CA GLN A 156 -3.59 22.42 3.77
C GLN A 156 -2.85 22.68 2.46
N ALA A 157 -1.57 23.06 2.51
CA ALA A 157 -0.73 23.29 1.33
C ALA A 157 -0.43 22.01 0.53
N GLU A 158 -0.49 20.83 1.17
CA GLU A 158 -0.19 19.52 0.59
C GLU A 158 -1.47 18.66 0.41
N SER A 159 -2.64 19.25 0.64
CA SER A 159 -3.96 18.61 0.50
C SER A 159 -4.62 19.11 -0.78
N HIS A 160 -4.53 18.32 -1.84
CA HIS A 160 -4.90 18.73 -3.19
C HIS A 160 -6.14 17.99 -3.68
N PHE A 161 -7.13 18.74 -4.15
CA PHE A 161 -8.43 18.21 -4.60
C PHE A 161 -9.11 17.33 -3.54
N CYS A 162 -8.86 17.61 -2.24
CA CYS A 162 -9.52 16.89 -1.18
C CYS A 162 -10.84 17.55 -0.84
N SER A 163 -11.90 16.77 -0.59
CA SER A 163 -13.20 17.32 -0.19
C SER A 163 -13.00 18.25 1.02
N ALA A 164 -12.31 17.80 2.06
CA ALA A 164 -12.03 18.60 3.26
C ALA A 164 -11.22 19.91 3.03
N SER A 165 -10.44 20.06 1.95
CA SER A 165 -9.52 21.20 1.76
C SER A 165 -9.88 22.16 0.62
N LEU A 166 -10.97 21.96 -0.13
CA LEU A 166 -11.17 22.67 -1.40
C LEU A 166 -11.34 24.20 -1.28
N GLY A 167 -10.25 24.90 -1.57
CA GLY A 167 -10.18 26.26 -2.10
C GLY A 167 -9.55 26.26 -3.50
N VAL A 168 -10.30 25.96 -4.56
CA VAL A 168 -9.86 26.17 -5.97
C VAL A 168 -9.44 27.63 -6.23
N GLY A 169 -9.89 28.56 -5.36
CA GLY A 169 -9.57 29.98 -5.42
C GLY A 169 -8.09 30.31 -5.20
N ASP A 170 -7.33 29.50 -4.47
CA ASP A 170 -5.94 29.81 -4.13
C ASP A 170 -4.94 29.48 -5.25
N MET A 171 -5.32 28.57 -6.15
CA MET A 171 -4.52 28.23 -7.33
C MET A 171 -4.55 29.34 -8.39
N TRP A 172 -5.62 30.14 -8.42
CA TRP A 172 -5.78 31.27 -9.35
C TRP A 172 -5.36 32.62 -8.75
N ARG A 173 -5.37 32.76 -7.40
CA ARG A 173 -5.01 34.00 -6.69
C ARG A 173 -3.51 34.27 -6.52
N THR A 174 -2.63 33.33 -6.85
CA THR A 174 -1.18 33.42 -6.54
C THR A 174 -0.28 33.90 -7.70
N GLY A 175 -0.84 34.53 -8.74
CA GLY A 175 -0.06 35.39 -9.64
C GLY A 175 1.02 34.71 -10.50
N LYS A 176 0.81 33.50 -11.03
CA LYS A 176 1.78 32.87 -11.95
C LYS A 176 1.15 32.19 -13.17
N LEU A 177 0.52 32.97 -14.04
CA LEU A 177 0.22 32.56 -15.42
C LEU A 177 1.49 32.00 -16.12
N ARG A 178 2.65 32.61 -15.83
CA ARG A 178 3.99 32.13 -16.25
C ARG A 178 4.29 30.70 -15.79
N ASN A 179 3.92 30.32 -14.57
CA ASN A 179 4.17 28.96 -14.08
C ASN A 179 3.21 27.95 -14.72
N ILE A 180 1.97 28.35 -15.00
CA ILE A 180 1.00 27.51 -15.72
C ILE A 180 1.47 27.29 -17.17
N LEU A 181 1.95 28.33 -17.85
CA LEU A 181 2.52 28.23 -19.20
C LEU A 181 3.79 27.36 -19.22
N LEU A 182 4.71 27.56 -18.26
CA LEU A 182 5.92 26.74 -18.11
C LEU A 182 5.58 25.28 -17.80
N PHE A 183 4.64 25.03 -16.90
CA PHE A 183 4.14 23.69 -16.58
C PHE A 183 3.52 23.02 -17.82
N SER A 184 2.66 23.75 -18.55
CA SER A 184 2.04 23.26 -19.78
C SER A 184 3.06 22.92 -20.85
N PHE A 185 4.10 23.74 -21.01
CA PHE A 185 5.22 23.48 -21.93
C PHE A 185 6.04 22.25 -21.54
N LEU A 186 6.41 22.09 -20.26
CA LEU A 186 7.19 20.93 -19.78
C LEU A 186 6.41 19.61 -19.87
N HIS A 187 5.09 19.70 -19.88
CA HIS A 187 4.14 18.59 -19.97
C HIS A 187 3.38 18.56 -21.31
N LEU A 188 3.95 19.13 -22.38
CA LEU A 188 3.33 19.21 -23.70
C LEU A 188 2.69 17.90 -24.21
N PRO A 189 3.30 16.70 -24.05
CA PRO A 189 2.65 15.45 -24.46
C PRO A 189 1.38 15.08 -23.67
N SER A 190 1.27 15.50 -22.40
CA SER A 190 0.06 15.33 -21.59
C SER A 190 -0.99 16.37 -21.98
N VAL A 191 -0.58 17.61 -22.27
CA VAL A 191 -1.47 18.67 -22.79
C VAL A 191 -2.04 18.29 -24.16
N LEU A 192 -1.20 17.84 -25.10
CA LEU A 192 -1.65 17.37 -26.41
C LEU A 192 -2.60 16.17 -26.31
N ARG A 193 -2.34 15.24 -25.37
CA ARG A 193 -3.25 14.11 -25.13
C ARG A 193 -4.60 14.60 -24.59
N LEU A 194 -4.60 15.55 -23.67
CA LEU A 194 -5.83 16.17 -23.16
C LEU A 194 -6.63 16.84 -24.28
N LEU A 195 -5.95 17.56 -25.18
CA LEU A 195 -6.58 18.20 -26.34
C LEU A 195 -7.24 17.21 -27.31
N VAL A 196 -6.84 15.92 -27.32
CA VAL A 196 -7.46 14.86 -28.14
C VAL A 196 -8.54 14.10 -27.36
N LEU A 197 -8.27 13.73 -26.11
CA LEU A 197 -9.19 12.90 -25.32
C LEU A 197 -10.43 13.69 -24.87
N VAL A 198 -10.29 14.98 -24.60
CA VAL A 198 -11.41 15.81 -24.16
C VAL A 198 -12.49 15.93 -25.25
N PRO A 199 -12.16 16.30 -26.51
CA PRO A 199 -13.16 16.31 -27.59
C PRO A 199 -13.79 14.94 -27.87
N LEU A 200 -13.00 13.87 -27.85
CA LEU A 200 -13.53 12.51 -28.05
C LEU A 200 -14.60 12.16 -27.02
N GLU A 201 -14.34 12.50 -25.75
CA GLU A 201 -15.34 12.30 -24.70
C GLU A 201 -16.56 13.18 -24.84
N ILE A 202 -16.39 14.44 -25.25
CA ILE A 202 -17.53 15.32 -25.52
C ILE A 202 -18.43 14.67 -26.58
N VAL A 203 -17.86 14.10 -27.64
CA VAL A 203 -18.63 13.39 -28.68
C VAL A 203 -19.37 12.18 -28.12
N ILE A 204 -18.70 11.33 -27.32
CA ILE A 204 -19.32 10.15 -26.69
C ILE A 204 -20.47 10.59 -25.76
N ALA A 205 -20.22 11.60 -24.96
CA ALA A 205 -21.17 12.09 -23.98
C ALA A 205 -22.37 12.80 -24.63
N ILE A 206 -22.18 13.50 -25.75
CA ILE A 206 -23.28 14.03 -26.58
C ILE A 206 -24.11 12.87 -27.13
N ARG A 207 -23.49 11.83 -27.67
CA ARG A 207 -24.22 10.63 -28.17
C ARG A 207 -25.03 9.97 -27.05
N ASP A 208 -24.45 9.81 -25.87
CA ASP A 208 -25.12 9.22 -24.70
C ASP A 208 -26.25 10.13 -24.19
N ALA A 209 -26.09 11.46 -24.22
CA ALA A 209 -27.13 12.43 -23.87
C ALA A 209 -28.30 12.41 -24.88
N VAL A 210 -28.02 12.31 -26.18
CA VAL A 210 -29.04 12.17 -27.23
C VAL A 210 -29.84 10.88 -27.04
N ARG A 211 -29.19 9.74 -26.76
CA ARG A 211 -29.89 8.50 -26.40
C ARG A 211 -30.73 8.66 -25.13
N GLY A 212 -30.18 9.32 -24.11
CA GLY A 212 -30.89 9.59 -22.87
C GLY A 212 -32.14 10.46 -23.06
N LEU A 213 -32.09 11.46 -23.93
CA LEU A 213 -33.24 12.30 -24.30
C LEU A 213 -34.32 11.50 -25.04
N LEU A 214 -33.93 10.56 -25.90
CA LEU A 214 -34.87 9.63 -26.57
C LEU A 214 -35.54 8.66 -25.58
N ASP A 215 -34.85 8.30 -24.49
CA ASP A 215 -35.38 7.50 -23.38
C ASP A 215 -36.19 8.33 -22.35
N GLY A 216 -36.46 9.63 -22.60
CA GLY A 216 -37.25 10.48 -21.70
C GLY A 216 -36.49 11.09 -20.50
N ARG A 217 -35.16 11.22 -20.56
CA ARG A 217 -34.34 11.83 -19.48
C ARG A 217 -34.28 13.36 -19.54
N SER A 218 -33.96 14.00 -18.40
CA SER A 218 -33.87 15.47 -18.24
C SER A 218 -32.75 16.12 -19.07
N ARG A 219 -33.03 17.32 -19.63
CA ARG A 219 -32.10 18.17 -20.41
C ARG A 219 -30.83 18.61 -19.66
N ARG A 220 -30.78 18.46 -18.33
CA ARG A 220 -29.66 18.92 -17.47
C ARG A 220 -28.42 18.02 -17.52
N GLU A 221 -28.48 16.84 -18.13
CA GLU A 221 -27.33 15.90 -18.22
C GLU A 221 -26.19 16.42 -19.13
N ILE A 222 -26.48 17.40 -20.00
CA ILE A 222 -25.55 17.96 -21.00
C ILE A 222 -24.51 18.90 -20.37
N THR A 223 -24.88 19.67 -19.35
CA THR A 223 -23.98 20.65 -18.68
C THR A 223 -22.86 19.98 -17.86
N PHE A 224 -23.00 18.70 -17.50
CA PHE A 224 -22.06 17.96 -16.65
C PHE A 224 -21.04 17.10 -17.40
N ILE A 225 -21.06 17.16 -18.74
CA ILE A 225 -20.13 16.40 -19.57
C ILE A 225 -18.70 16.89 -19.35
N LEU A 226 -18.46 18.20 -19.44
CA LEU A 226 -17.11 18.78 -19.39
C LEU A 226 -16.40 18.56 -18.03
N ALA A 227 -17.11 18.77 -16.91
CA ALA A 227 -16.57 18.53 -15.57
C ALA A 227 -16.17 17.06 -15.38
N ARG A 228 -16.95 16.13 -15.94
CA ARG A 228 -16.73 14.69 -15.82
C ARG A 228 -15.56 14.19 -16.65
N VAL A 229 -15.41 14.70 -17.88
CA VAL A 229 -14.24 14.43 -18.73
C VAL A 229 -12.98 14.90 -18.04
N PHE A 230 -13.06 16.06 -17.38
CA PHE A 230 -11.96 16.54 -16.56
C PHE A 230 -11.66 15.60 -15.38
N VAL A 231 -12.64 15.16 -14.58
CA VAL A 231 -12.40 14.23 -13.45
C VAL A 231 -11.84 12.88 -13.93
N ALA A 232 -12.38 12.29 -15.00
CA ALA A 232 -11.97 10.97 -15.46
C ALA A 232 -10.59 10.95 -16.16
N ILE A 233 -10.21 12.06 -16.83
CA ILE A 233 -9.02 12.11 -17.68
C ILE A 233 -8.03 13.19 -17.23
N GLY A 234 -8.49 14.41 -17.03
CA GLY A 234 -7.66 15.57 -16.67
C GLY A 234 -7.11 15.52 -15.25
N LEU A 235 -7.95 15.24 -14.27
CA LEU A 235 -7.55 15.11 -12.87
C LEU A 235 -6.52 14.00 -12.73
N ARG A 236 -6.73 12.83 -13.35
CA ARG A 236 -5.76 11.72 -13.36
C ARG A 236 -4.36 12.16 -13.84
N GLU A 237 -4.26 12.88 -14.95
CA GLU A 237 -2.98 13.36 -15.46
C GLU A 237 -2.37 14.40 -14.51
N LEU A 238 -3.18 15.33 -13.98
CA LEU A 238 -2.73 16.37 -13.07
C LEU A 238 -2.19 15.78 -11.75
N VAL A 239 -2.94 14.88 -11.09
CA VAL A 239 -2.49 14.24 -9.84
C VAL A 239 -1.27 13.37 -10.07
N THR A 240 -1.18 12.69 -11.23
CA THR A 240 0.02 11.92 -11.59
C THR A 240 1.26 12.81 -11.67
N LEU A 241 1.12 14.04 -12.19
CA LEU A 241 2.21 15.00 -12.24
C LEU A 241 2.55 15.57 -10.86
N GLY A 242 1.54 15.93 -10.07
CA GLY A 242 1.69 16.42 -8.69
C GLY A 242 2.42 15.43 -7.80
N VAL A 243 1.96 14.18 -7.74
CA VAL A 243 2.59 13.10 -6.97
C VAL A 243 4.04 12.89 -7.40
N LYS A 244 4.39 13.00 -8.68
CA LYS A 244 5.79 12.91 -9.12
C LYS A 244 6.67 14.04 -8.60
N ILE A 245 6.11 15.23 -8.40
CA ILE A 245 6.82 16.35 -7.79
C ILE A 245 7.03 16.05 -6.31
N ASP A 246 6.02 15.57 -5.60
CA ASP A 246 6.12 15.21 -4.17
C ASP A 246 7.11 14.06 -3.92
N LEU A 247 7.11 13.06 -4.81
CA LEU A 247 8.12 12.01 -4.82
C LEU A 247 9.53 12.59 -4.94
N ALA A 248 9.74 13.56 -5.84
CA ALA A 248 11.03 14.25 -6.00
C ALA A 248 11.40 15.15 -4.80
N ARG A 249 10.40 15.74 -4.12
CA ARG A 249 10.58 16.52 -2.88
C ARG A 249 10.96 15.64 -1.69
N GLY A 250 10.67 14.34 -1.75
CA GLY A 250 11.03 13.38 -0.71
C GLY A 250 10.06 13.34 0.47
N LEU A 251 8.77 13.62 0.26
CA LEU A 251 7.77 13.52 1.32
C LEU A 251 7.69 12.09 1.90
N PRO A 252 7.57 11.91 3.23
CA PRO A 252 7.57 10.58 3.87
C PRO A 252 6.45 9.67 3.37
N VAL A 253 5.26 10.21 3.13
CA VAL A 253 4.09 9.44 2.72
C VAL A 253 3.26 10.25 1.74
N ILE A 254 2.78 9.61 0.66
CA ILE A 254 1.95 10.25 -0.36
C ILE A 254 0.79 9.30 -0.65
N HIS A 255 -0.44 9.80 -0.53
CA HIS A 255 -1.64 9.06 -0.92
C HIS A 255 -2.30 9.70 -2.14
N VAL A 256 -2.57 8.89 -3.16
CA VAL A 256 -3.30 9.32 -4.36
C VAL A 256 -4.46 8.39 -4.65
N ASN A 257 -5.63 8.98 -4.86
CA ASN A 257 -6.84 8.28 -5.25
C ASN A 257 -7.23 8.57 -6.72
N PHE A 258 -7.49 7.52 -7.49
CA PHE A 258 -7.94 7.62 -8.89
C PHE A 258 -9.45 7.37 -9.01
N LEU A 259 -10.22 8.47 -9.00
CA LEU A 259 -11.70 8.49 -9.05
C LEU A 259 -12.32 8.01 -10.38
N GLY A 260 -11.52 7.91 -11.44
CA GLY A 260 -12.05 7.80 -12.81
C GLY A 260 -12.84 6.51 -13.09
N TYR A 261 -12.58 5.41 -12.38
CA TYR A 261 -13.36 4.18 -12.55
C TYR A 261 -14.72 4.30 -11.87
N ASP A 262 -14.72 4.69 -10.60
CA ASP A 262 -15.90 4.88 -9.75
C ASP A 262 -16.97 5.79 -10.41
N GLU A 263 -16.56 6.96 -10.88
CA GLU A 263 -17.41 7.93 -11.60
C GLU A 263 -18.11 7.35 -12.84
N HIS A 264 -17.47 6.39 -13.52
CA HIS A 264 -18.07 5.73 -14.68
C HIS A 264 -18.91 4.53 -14.28
N ALA A 265 -18.53 3.83 -13.23
CA ALA A 265 -19.26 2.70 -12.70
C ALA A 265 -20.63 3.17 -12.17
N HIS A 266 -20.71 4.29 -11.43
CA HIS A 266 -21.99 4.86 -10.98
C HIS A 266 -22.97 5.14 -12.13
N ARG A 267 -22.48 5.70 -13.24
CA ARG A 267 -23.35 6.08 -14.36
C ARG A 267 -23.66 4.96 -15.34
N ARG A 268 -22.73 4.05 -15.59
CA ARG A 268 -22.85 3.05 -16.69
C ARG A 268 -22.87 1.61 -16.20
N GLY A 269 -22.66 1.40 -14.91
CA GLY A 269 -22.44 0.11 -14.29
C GLY A 269 -20.95 -0.27 -14.26
N PRO A 270 -20.53 -1.04 -13.25
CA PRO A 270 -19.14 -1.42 -13.01
C PRO A 270 -18.54 -2.27 -14.15
N ASP A 271 -19.36 -3.13 -14.76
CA ASP A 271 -19.01 -4.00 -15.87
C ASP A 271 -19.17 -3.34 -17.25
N SER A 272 -19.32 -2.00 -17.33
CA SER A 272 -19.44 -1.32 -18.62
C SER A 272 -18.12 -1.34 -19.41
N ALA A 273 -18.21 -1.35 -20.74
CA ALA A 273 -17.03 -1.28 -21.60
C ALA A 273 -16.19 -0.01 -21.35
N PHE A 274 -16.85 1.05 -20.93
CA PHE A 274 -16.27 2.36 -20.70
C PHE A 274 -15.55 2.46 -19.35
N ALA A 275 -16.15 1.98 -18.25
CA ALA A 275 -15.46 1.85 -16.96
C ALA A 275 -14.16 1.03 -17.12
N ARG A 276 -14.23 -0.08 -17.86
CA ARG A 276 -13.04 -0.90 -18.19
C ARG A 276 -12.04 -0.25 -19.15
N TRP A 277 -12.45 0.74 -19.95
CA TRP A 277 -11.52 1.49 -20.80
C TRP A 277 -10.66 2.44 -19.96
N THR A 278 -11.25 3.09 -18.96
CA THR A 278 -10.55 4.02 -18.06
C THR A 278 -9.44 3.34 -17.25
N LEU A 279 -9.58 2.04 -16.94
CA LEU A 279 -8.55 1.23 -16.29
C LEU A 279 -7.20 1.23 -17.03
N ARG A 280 -7.18 1.32 -18.37
CA ARG A 280 -5.91 1.43 -19.13
C ARG A 280 -5.16 2.72 -18.81
N GLY A 281 -5.89 3.81 -18.64
CA GLY A 281 -5.31 5.11 -18.28
C GLY A 281 -4.79 5.11 -16.84
N ILE A 282 -5.53 4.49 -15.94
CA ILE A 282 -5.14 4.31 -14.53
C ILE A 282 -3.88 3.42 -14.44
N ASP A 283 -3.86 2.24 -15.07
CA ASP A 283 -2.70 1.33 -15.11
C ASP A 283 -1.42 2.04 -15.62
N ARG A 284 -1.57 2.90 -16.64
CA ARG A 284 -0.47 3.73 -17.13
C ARG A 284 0.00 4.76 -16.10
N ALA A 285 -0.93 5.43 -15.41
CA ALA A 285 -0.60 6.41 -14.37
C ALA A 285 0.15 5.72 -13.22
N ILE A 286 -0.36 4.58 -12.72
CA ILE A 286 0.30 3.76 -11.69
C ILE A 286 1.71 3.38 -12.13
N ARG A 287 1.92 2.93 -13.38
CA ARG A 287 3.26 2.64 -13.90
C ARG A 287 4.20 3.85 -13.84
N LEU A 288 3.70 5.04 -14.19
CA LEU A 288 4.52 6.26 -14.16
C LEU A 288 4.90 6.64 -12.72
N LEU A 289 3.97 6.49 -11.78
CA LEU A 289 4.21 6.75 -10.36
C LEU A 289 5.18 5.72 -9.76
N HIS A 290 4.99 4.43 -10.02
CA HIS A 290 5.90 3.37 -9.57
C HIS A 290 7.33 3.59 -10.08
N VAL A 291 7.49 3.96 -11.35
CA VAL A 291 8.82 4.27 -11.90
C VAL A 291 9.41 5.54 -11.29
N ALA A 292 8.59 6.56 -11.00
CA ALA A 292 9.05 7.78 -10.36
C ALA A 292 9.46 7.54 -8.89
N ALA A 293 8.68 6.77 -8.14
CA ALA A 293 8.96 6.42 -6.75
C ALA A 293 10.31 5.73 -6.61
N ARG A 294 10.58 4.75 -7.47
CA ARG A 294 11.86 4.03 -7.50
C ARG A 294 13.05 4.89 -7.90
N ARG A 295 12.80 5.96 -8.65
CA ARG A 295 13.82 6.91 -9.11
C ARG A 295 13.91 8.15 -8.24
N SER A 296 13.07 8.33 -7.23
CA SER A 296 13.15 9.50 -6.34
C SER A 296 14.50 9.52 -5.63
N GLU A 297 15.20 10.65 -5.62
CA GLU A 297 16.43 10.83 -4.83
C GLU A 297 16.13 11.33 -3.41
N GLY A 298 14.88 11.71 -3.13
CA GLY A 298 14.47 12.23 -1.83
C GLY A 298 14.30 11.15 -0.77
N ARG A 299 13.75 9.97 -1.12
CA ARG A 299 13.51 8.83 -0.21
C ARG A 299 13.48 7.50 -0.95
N ASP A 300 13.61 6.39 -0.22
CA ASP A 300 13.41 5.05 -0.78
C ASP A 300 11.93 4.64 -0.66
N TYR A 301 11.15 4.99 -1.68
CA TYR A 301 9.72 4.74 -1.69
C TYR A 301 9.37 3.29 -2.01
N GLU A 302 8.46 2.73 -1.20
CA GLU A 302 7.65 1.58 -1.58
C GLU A 302 6.32 2.04 -2.19
N THR A 303 5.77 1.26 -3.11
CA THR A 303 4.49 1.56 -3.77
C THR A 303 3.50 0.47 -3.42
N TRP A 304 2.45 0.82 -2.69
CA TRP A 304 1.34 -0.08 -2.36
C TRP A 304 0.13 0.33 -3.18
N ILE A 305 -0.51 -0.63 -3.82
CA ILE A 305 -1.65 -0.38 -4.70
C ILE A 305 -2.85 -1.12 -4.12
N PHE A 306 -3.96 -0.42 -3.94
CA PHE A 306 -5.16 -1.04 -3.40
C PHE A 306 -6.42 -0.45 -4.04
N SER A 307 -7.55 -1.12 -3.83
CA SER A 307 -8.87 -0.55 -4.02
C SER A 307 -9.62 -0.63 -2.70
N ASP A 308 -10.24 0.47 -2.33
CA ASP A 308 -10.92 0.69 -1.06
C ASP A 308 -12.22 -0.09 -0.96
N HIS A 309 -13.02 -0.09 -2.03
CA HIS A 309 -14.25 -0.86 -2.18
C HIS A 309 -14.52 -1.16 -3.66
N GLY A 310 -15.55 -1.94 -3.93
CA GLY A 310 -16.08 -2.13 -5.26
C GLY A 310 -17.45 -1.51 -5.46
N GLN A 311 -18.06 -1.79 -6.61
CA GLN A 311 -19.43 -1.42 -6.93
C GLN A 311 -20.19 -2.62 -7.48
N VAL A 312 -21.49 -2.65 -7.21
CA VAL A 312 -22.43 -3.59 -7.80
C VAL A 312 -23.33 -2.88 -8.81
N ARG A 313 -23.81 -3.61 -9.83
CA ARG A 313 -24.80 -3.08 -10.78
C ARG A 313 -26.14 -2.93 -10.08
N THR A 314 -26.73 -1.75 -10.13
CA THR A 314 -28.00 -1.42 -9.46
C THR A 314 -29.08 -0.98 -10.43
N THR A 315 -30.34 -1.06 -9.98
CA THR A 315 -31.48 -0.40 -10.60
C THR A 315 -31.93 0.77 -9.71
N PRO A 316 -32.13 1.99 -10.24
CA PRO A 316 -32.69 3.09 -9.46
C PRO A 316 -34.06 2.74 -8.88
N PHE A 317 -34.24 2.95 -7.58
CA PHE A 317 -35.44 2.58 -6.84
C PHE A 317 -36.67 3.37 -7.33
N GLU A 318 -36.48 4.59 -7.85
CA GLU A 318 -37.55 5.39 -8.46
C GLU A 318 -38.24 4.67 -9.64
N ARG A 319 -37.57 3.71 -10.29
CA ARG A 319 -38.19 2.88 -11.34
C ARG A 319 -39.18 1.86 -10.80
N LEU A 320 -38.98 1.42 -9.55
CA LEU A 320 -39.89 0.52 -8.84
C LEU A 320 -40.99 1.31 -8.13
N CYS A 321 -40.62 2.47 -7.59
CA CYS A 321 -41.47 3.23 -6.69
C CYS A 321 -41.46 4.73 -7.03
N LYS A 322 -42.58 5.26 -7.54
CA LYS A 322 -42.68 6.68 -7.89
C LYS A 322 -42.43 7.55 -6.64
N GLY A 323 -41.51 8.51 -6.76
CA GLY A 323 -41.06 9.36 -5.66
C GLY A 323 -39.94 8.76 -4.81
N GLY A 324 -39.38 7.62 -5.20
CA GLY A 324 -38.23 7.00 -4.54
C GLY A 324 -38.55 6.51 -3.12
N LEU A 325 -37.51 6.38 -2.29
CA LEU A 325 -37.64 5.93 -0.90
C LEU A 325 -38.46 6.91 -0.06
N GLU A 326 -38.24 8.23 -0.22
CA GLU A 326 -38.99 9.26 0.50
C GLU A 326 -40.48 9.21 0.15
N GLY A 327 -40.83 9.07 -1.14
CA GLY A 327 -42.22 8.95 -1.56
C GLY A 327 -42.91 7.71 -1.00
N LEU A 328 -42.18 6.60 -0.83
CA LEU A 328 -42.69 5.40 -0.18
C LEU A 328 -42.96 5.60 1.30
N VAL A 329 -41.99 6.18 2.03
CA VAL A 329 -42.16 6.51 3.46
C VAL A 329 -43.35 7.45 3.66
N ARG A 330 -43.47 8.49 2.82
CA ARG A 330 -44.56 9.48 2.91
C ARG A 330 -45.96 8.85 2.77
N ARG A 331 -46.12 7.88 1.87
CA ARG A 331 -47.43 7.21 1.63
C ARG A 331 -47.87 6.29 2.76
N HIS A 332 -46.93 5.82 3.57
CA HIS A 332 -47.18 4.87 4.65
C HIS A 332 -46.83 5.44 6.02
N TRP A 333 -46.68 6.77 6.12
CA TRP A 333 -46.37 7.43 7.38
C TRP A 333 -47.58 7.36 8.34
N PRO A 334 -47.40 7.04 9.63
CA PRO A 334 -48.51 6.70 10.55
C PRO A 334 -49.58 7.76 10.86
N ASP A 335 -49.55 8.95 10.27
CA ASP A 335 -50.55 10.03 10.46
C ASP A 335 -50.86 10.80 9.16
N ALA A 336 -50.57 10.23 7.98
CA ALA A 336 -50.79 10.92 6.72
C ALA A 336 -52.30 11.13 6.45
N VAL A 337 -52.81 12.33 6.76
CA VAL A 337 -54.10 12.81 6.25
C VAL A 337 -54.04 12.74 4.73
N ALA A 338 -55.01 12.05 4.15
CA ALA A 338 -55.19 11.90 2.72
C ALA A 338 -55.52 13.26 2.06
N GLU A 339 -54.53 14.14 1.84
CA GLU A 339 -54.70 15.31 1.00
C GLU A 339 -53.51 15.56 0.06
N ASN A 340 -53.82 15.44 -1.24
CA ASN A 340 -53.08 15.96 -2.39
C ASN A 340 -51.67 15.42 -2.70
N VAL A 341 -51.67 14.22 -3.29
CA VAL A 341 -50.54 13.55 -3.99
C VAL A 341 -50.01 14.33 -5.23
N ALA A 342 -50.60 15.47 -5.60
CA ALA A 342 -50.31 16.13 -6.88
C ALA A 342 -49.53 17.46 -6.80
N ALA A 343 -49.43 18.15 -5.65
CA ALA A 343 -48.90 19.52 -5.63
C ALA A 343 -47.45 19.68 -5.15
N THR A 344 -46.89 18.75 -4.36
CA THR A 344 -45.54 18.90 -3.77
C THR A 344 -44.45 18.13 -4.53
N VAL A 345 -44.83 17.22 -5.43
CA VAL A 345 -43.90 16.45 -6.30
C VAL A 345 -43.10 17.35 -7.24
N ALA A 346 -43.59 18.57 -7.52
CA ALA A 346 -42.89 19.56 -8.35
C ALA A 346 -41.88 20.42 -7.58
N ALA A 347 -41.97 20.54 -6.25
CA ALA A 347 -41.16 21.47 -5.45
C ALA A 347 -39.89 20.83 -4.86
N ASN A 348 -39.87 19.52 -4.62
CA ASN A 348 -38.69 18.82 -4.09
C ASN A 348 -37.81 18.17 -5.19
N ALA A 349 -38.18 18.32 -6.46
CA ALA A 349 -37.32 17.96 -7.59
C ALA A 349 -36.14 18.93 -7.81
N SER A 350 -35.99 19.97 -6.97
CA SER A 350 -34.97 21.02 -7.10
C SER A 350 -33.91 21.07 -5.99
N SER A 351 -33.80 20.06 -5.13
CA SER A 351 -32.75 19.99 -4.10
C SER A 351 -31.53 19.11 -4.46
N GLN A 352 -31.51 18.52 -5.66
CA GLN A 352 -30.32 17.87 -6.25
C GLN A 352 -29.48 18.79 -7.15
N ASP A 353 -29.49 20.11 -6.89
CA ASP A 353 -28.64 21.08 -7.59
C ASP A 353 -27.58 21.65 -6.62
N VAL A 354 -26.37 21.08 -6.63
CA VAL A 354 -25.16 21.84 -6.23
C VAL A 354 -24.04 21.53 -7.21
N GLY A 355 -23.72 22.50 -8.07
CA GLY A 355 -22.60 22.38 -9.00
C GLY A 355 -22.37 23.52 -10.01
N THR A 356 -22.69 24.79 -9.72
CA THR A 356 -22.17 25.93 -10.52
C THR A 356 -21.83 27.14 -9.65
N ARG A 357 -20.64 27.72 -9.85
CA ARG A 357 -20.24 29.01 -9.28
C ARG A 357 -20.68 30.16 -10.18
N SER A 358 -21.52 31.04 -9.66
CA SER A 358 -21.84 32.37 -10.22
C SER A 358 -21.85 33.39 -9.08
N THR A 359 -21.29 34.58 -9.30
CA THR A 359 -21.14 35.65 -8.29
C THR A 359 -22.46 36.32 -7.89
N ALA A 360 -23.57 36.03 -8.58
CA ALA A 360 -24.90 36.51 -8.20
C ALA A 360 -25.54 35.67 -7.07
N ASP A 361 -25.05 34.45 -6.81
CA ASP A 361 -25.59 33.56 -5.78
C ASP A 361 -25.06 33.89 -4.38
N ALA A 362 -24.00 34.69 -4.23
CA ALA A 362 -23.47 35.08 -2.93
C ALA A 362 -24.42 36.01 -2.14
N ALA A 363 -25.14 36.90 -2.83
CA ALA A 363 -26.15 37.76 -2.21
C ALA A 363 -27.45 36.98 -1.91
N ARG A 364 -27.73 35.91 -2.65
CA ARG A 364 -28.88 35.01 -2.43
C ARG A 364 -28.59 34.00 -1.32
N ALA A 365 -27.37 33.46 -1.26
CA ALA A 365 -26.85 32.62 -0.19
C ALA A 365 -26.68 33.41 1.13
N ALA A 366 -26.35 34.70 1.09
CA ALA A 366 -26.35 35.54 2.29
C ALA A 366 -27.78 35.81 2.81
N ARG A 367 -28.77 35.94 1.92
CA ARG A 367 -30.20 36.02 2.30
C ARG A 367 -30.80 34.66 2.69
N PHE A 368 -30.25 33.54 2.21
CA PHE A 368 -30.61 32.17 2.62
C PHE A 368 -29.93 31.77 3.94
N ALA A 369 -28.70 32.22 4.18
CA ALA A 369 -28.00 32.11 5.45
C ALA A 369 -28.58 33.05 6.52
N ALA A 370 -29.27 34.14 6.14
CA ALA A 370 -30.09 34.93 7.06
C ALA A 370 -31.41 34.21 7.45
N ARG A 371 -31.74 33.09 6.78
CA ARG A 371 -32.75 32.09 7.19
C ARG A 371 -32.10 30.90 7.94
N ALA A 372 -30.92 31.11 8.54
CA ALA A 372 -30.23 30.14 9.40
C ALA A 372 -31.00 29.85 10.69
N GLY A 373 -32.03 29.01 10.55
CA GLY A 373 -32.84 28.45 11.61
C GLY A 373 -33.85 27.44 11.05
N LEU A 374 -33.44 26.63 10.07
CA LEU A 374 -34.31 25.64 9.44
C LEU A 374 -34.30 24.34 10.24
N ASP A 375 -35.44 24.03 10.85
CA ASP A 375 -35.81 22.72 11.39
C ASP A 375 -35.58 21.64 10.32
N LEU A 376 -34.76 20.62 10.61
CA LEU A 376 -34.46 19.47 9.72
C LEU A 376 -35.74 18.84 9.17
N PHE A 377 -36.78 18.85 9.98
CA PHE A 377 -38.07 18.28 9.68
C PHE A 377 -39.04 19.30 9.06
N GLY A 378 -38.76 20.61 9.12
CA GLY A 378 -39.70 21.64 8.70
C GLY A 378 -41.11 21.38 9.28
N THR A 379 -42.10 21.19 8.40
CA THR A 379 -43.48 20.76 8.73
C THR A 379 -43.69 19.24 8.67
N ASP A 380 -42.73 18.48 8.13
CA ASP A 380 -42.81 17.04 7.98
C ASP A 380 -42.49 16.31 9.30
N ALA A 381 -42.99 15.10 9.46
CA ALA A 381 -42.75 14.27 10.65
C ALA A 381 -41.50 13.37 10.55
N PHE A 382 -40.83 13.37 9.38
CA PHE A 382 -39.70 12.50 9.08
C PHE A 382 -38.75 13.13 8.06
N ALA A 383 -37.55 12.56 7.91
CA ALA A 383 -36.60 12.91 6.87
C ALA A 383 -35.94 11.65 6.28
N VAL A 384 -35.53 11.68 5.01
CA VAL A 384 -34.90 10.53 4.33
C VAL A 384 -33.61 10.95 3.64
N ALA A 385 -32.54 10.19 3.87
CA ALA A 385 -31.28 10.29 3.15
C ALA A 385 -31.07 9.00 2.32
N GLY A 386 -31.51 9.01 1.06
CA GLY A 386 -31.37 7.88 0.14
C GLY A 386 -30.17 8.06 -0.80
N PHE A 387 -29.07 7.35 -0.56
CA PHE A 387 -27.88 7.37 -1.43
C PHE A 387 -27.35 5.95 -1.65
N GLY A 388 -27.06 5.58 -2.90
CA GLY A 388 -26.62 4.23 -3.20
C GLY A 388 -27.60 3.17 -2.68
N PRO A 389 -27.16 1.97 -2.28
CA PRO A 389 -27.99 0.91 -1.74
C PRO A 389 -28.21 1.03 -0.22
N VAL A 390 -27.91 2.16 0.42
CA VAL A 390 -28.13 2.36 1.86
C VAL A 390 -28.91 3.66 2.08
N GLY A 391 -30.15 3.54 2.56
CA GLY A 391 -31.02 4.67 2.85
C GLY A 391 -31.24 4.83 4.36
N HIS A 392 -31.16 6.06 4.86
CA HIS A 392 -31.47 6.36 6.27
C HIS A 392 -32.81 7.07 6.38
N ILE A 393 -33.67 6.62 7.28
CA ILE A 393 -34.98 7.21 7.57
C ILE A 393 -34.95 7.72 9.02
N TYR A 394 -35.24 9.00 9.21
CA TYR A 394 -35.17 9.70 10.49
C TYR A 394 -36.55 10.13 10.95
N TYR A 395 -36.80 10.02 12.25
CA TYR A 395 -38.07 10.36 12.89
C TYR A 395 -37.97 11.69 13.63
N LYS A 396 -38.98 12.56 13.49
CA LYS A 396 -39.10 13.77 14.35
C LYS A 396 -39.46 13.39 15.78
N SER A 397 -40.25 12.34 15.94
CA SER A 397 -40.69 11.79 17.22
C SER A 397 -40.79 10.27 17.08
N ALA A 398 -40.41 9.55 18.14
CA ALA A 398 -40.40 8.09 18.12
C ALA A 398 -41.79 7.53 17.79
N LEU A 399 -41.83 6.55 16.90
CA LEU A 399 -43.05 5.80 16.58
C LEU A 399 -43.31 4.76 17.67
N SER A 400 -44.58 4.40 17.88
CA SER A 400 -44.91 3.20 18.67
C SER A 400 -44.41 1.94 17.94
N GLY A 401 -44.17 0.86 18.69
CA GLY A 401 -43.65 -0.39 18.12
C GLY A 401 -44.52 -0.97 16.99
N ASP A 402 -45.84 -0.80 17.08
CA ASP A 402 -46.78 -1.25 16.03
C ASP A 402 -46.73 -0.36 14.78
N GLN A 403 -46.62 0.96 14.95
CA GLN A 403 -46.50 1.91 13.84
C GLN A 403 -45.20 1.70 13.06
N GLU A 404 -44.08 1.54 13.76
CA GLU A 404 -42.78 1.27 13.16
C GLU A 404 -42.77 -0.09 12.42
N THR A 405 -43.32 -1.14 13.05
CA THR A 405 -43.45 -2.46 12.42
C THR A 405 -44.34 -2.39 11.16
N GLY A 406 -45.42 -1.60 11.20
CA GLY A 406 -46.27 -1.33 10.04
C GLY A 406 -45.51 -0.64 8.91
N LEU A 407 -44.68 0.37 9.22
CA LEU A 407 -43.83 1.04 8.26
C LEU A 407 -42.79 0.09 7.64
N ILE A 408 -42.13 -0.74 8.44
CA ILE A 408 -41.17 -1.76 7.95
C ILE A 408 -41.85 -2.70 6.95
N ARG A 409 -43.03 -3.24 7.29
CA ARG A 409 -43.80 -4.10 6.37
C ARG A 409 -44.15 -3.39 5.07
N ALA A 410 -44.56 -2.12 5.14
CA ALA A 410 -44.87 -1.33 3.96
C ALA A 410 -43.64 -1.05 3.08
N LEU A 411 -42.47 -0.79 3.67
CA LEU A 411 -41.22 -0.61 2.96
C LEU A 411 -40.84 -1.88 2.18
N LEU A 412 -40.88 -3.04 2.85
CA LEU A 412 -40.58 -4.33 2.23
C LEU A 412 -41.57 -4.69 1.11
N ALA A 413 -42.87 -4.46 1.34
CA ALA A 413 -43.91 -4.67 0.32
C ALA A 413 -43.78 -3.69 -0.86
N GLY A 414 -43.28 -2.47 -0.60
CA GLY A 414 -42.97 -1.46 -1.60
C GLY A 414 -41.70 -1.73 -2.41
N GLY A 415 -41.04 -2.88 -2.19
CA GLY A 415 -39.89 -3.34 -2.96
C GLY A 415 -38.53 -3.01 -2.36
N VAL A 416 -38.46 -2.52 -1.11
CA VAL A 416 -37.18 -2.38 -0.40
C VAL A 416 -36.65 -3.78 -0.04
N PRO A 417 -35.43 -4.17 -0.48
CA PRO A 417 -34.91 -5.53 -0.27
C PRO A 417 -34.62 -5.94 1.16
N GLY A 418 -34.40 -4.99 2.07
CA GLY A 418 -34.21 -5.27 3.49
C GLY A 418 -34.27 -4.00 4.32
N VAL A 419 -34.64 -4.12 5.59
CA VAL A 419 -34.66 -2.99 6.54
C VAL A 419 -33.97 -3.41 7.82
N LEU A 420 -33.05 -2.59 8.30
CA LEU A 420 -32.41 -2.76 9.59
C LEU A 420 -33.10 -1.89 10.65
N ARG A 421 -33.34 -2.48 11.82
CA ARG A 421 -33.87 -1.82 13.01
C ARG A 421 -33.00 -2.14 14.23
N CYS A 422 -32.62 -1.13 15.00
CA CYS A 422 -31.93 -1.33 16.28
C CYS A 422 -32.89 -1.93 17.32
N VAL A 423 -32.44 -2.94 18.07
CA VAL A 423 -33.28 -3.59 19.08
C VAL A 423 -33.33 -2.73 20.36
N SER A 424 -34.54 -2.44 20.85
CA SER A 424 -34.70 -1.77 22.14
C SER A 424 -34.25 -2.67 23.30
N GLY A 425 -33.30 -2.21 24.10
CA GLY A 425 -32.83 -2.91 25.31
C GLY A 425 -31.62 -3.81 25.11
N ASP A 426 -31.20 -4.10 23.87
CA ASP A 426 -29.92 -4.74 23.55
C ASP A 426 -29.06 -3.77 22.72
N ALA A 427 -28.02 -3.22 23.36
CA ALA A 427 -27.16 -2.22 22.74
C ALA A 427 -26.30 -2.76 21.58
N GLN A 428 -26.25 -4.09 21.37
CA GLN A 428 -25.42 -4.72 20.34
C GLN A 428 -26.23 -5.38 19.21
N ALA A 429 -27.51 -5.69 19.43
CA ALA A 429 -28.33 -6.40 18.45
C ALA A 429 -29.04 -5.46 17.46
N VAL A 430 -29.07 -5.89 16.20
CA VAL A 430 -29.81 -5.23 15.11
C VAL A 430 -30.62 -6.28 14.37
N GLU A 431 -31.90 -6.01 14.16
CA GLU A 431 -32.77 -6.86 13.36
C GLU A 431 -32.64 -6.52 11.89
N TRP A 432 -32.44 -7.53 11.05
CA TRP A 432 -32.59 -7.48 9.61
C TRP A 432 -33.93 -8.10 9.21
N HIS A 433 -34.83 -7.26 8.72
CA HIS A 433 -36.15 -7.65 8.21
C HIS A 433 -36.10 -7.92 6.70
N GLU A 434 -36.58 -9.08 6.27
CA GLU A 434 -36.61 -9.50 4.86
C GLU A 434 -38.02 -9.49 4.23
N PRO A 435 -38.11 -9.35 2.89
CA PRO A 435 -39.35 -9.59 2.16
C PRO A 435 -39.86 -11.02 2.43
N GLY A 436 -41.06 -11.13 3.02
CA GLY A 436 -41.62 -12.42 3.45
C GLY A 436 -41.78 -12.55 4.97
N GLY A 437 -41.26 -11.60 5.74
CA GLY A 437 -41.50 -11.49 7.19
C GLY A 437 -40.52 -12.21 8.09
N ALA A 438 -39.44 -12.78 7.54
CA ALA A 438 -38.33 -13.30 8.33
C ALA A 438 -37.52 -12.17 8.97
N VAL A 439 -37.02 -12.41 10.19
CA VAL A 439 -36.21 -11.46 10.95
C VAL A 439 -34.96 -12.16 11.46
N HIS A 440 -33.80 -11.56 11.20
CA HIS A 440 -32.49 -12.09 11.55
C HIS A 440 -31.78 -11.16 12.52
N LEU A 441 -31.16 -11.69 13.58
CA LEU A 441 -30.49 -10.89 14.61
C LEU A 441 -28.99 -10.79 14.35
N LEU A 442 -28.52 -9.64 13.86
CA LEU A 442 -27.11 -9.33 13.70
C LEU A 442 -26.50 -8.89 15.05
N PRO A 443 -25.23 -9.22 15.33
CA PRO A 443 -24.28 -9.96 14.50
C PRO A 443 -24.32 -11.49 14.67
N ALA A 444 -25.21 -12.01 15.51
CA ALA A 444 -25.24 -13.43 15.85
C ALA A 444 -25.63 -14.32 14.65
N ASP A 445 -26.60 -13.86 13.85
CA ASP A 445 -27.03 -14.52 12.63
C ASP A 445 -26.24 -14.00 11.42
N THR A 446 -25.60 -14.90 10.68
CA THR A 446 -24.83 -14.58 9.47
C THR A 446 -25.42 -15.20 8.21
N ALA A 447 -26.61 -15.82 8.28
CA ALA A 447 -27.22 -16.61 7.20
C ALA A 447 -27.48 -15.79 5.92
N LEU A 448 -27.82 -14.51 6.09
CA LEU A 448 -28.06 -13.58 4.98
C LEU A 448 -26.80 -12.96 4.42
N VAL A 449 -25.69 -13.03 5.15
CA VAL A 449 -24.42 -12.45 4.73
C VAL A 449 -23.74 -13.38 3.71
N ARG A 450 -23.38 -12.80 2.56
CA ARG A 450 -22.71 -13.52 1.46
C ARG A 450 -21.24 -13.16 1.40
N GLY A 451 -20.45 -14.04 0.78
CA GLY A 451 -19.01 -13.90 0.64
C GLY A 451 -18.23 -15.05 1.27
N PRO A 452 -16.89 -14.94 1.31
CA PRO A 452 -16.01 -15.89 1.99
C PRO A 452 -16.47 -16.15 3.43
N GLU A 453 -16.45 -17.41 3.86
CA GLU A 453 -16.95 -17.82 5.18
C GLU A 453 -16.28 -17.05 6.33
N GLU A 454 -14.97 -16.83 6.21
CA GLU A 454 -14.15 -16.04 7.13
C GLU A 454 -14.61 -14.57 7.28
N LEU A 455 -15.29 -14.00 6.26
CA LEU A 455 -15.75 -12.62 6.28
C LEU A 455 -17.16 -12.44 6.82
N ARG A 456 -17.99 -13.49 6.83
CA ARG A 456 -19.43 -13.35 7.16
C ARG A 456 -19.67 -12.80 8.56
N PRO A 457 -18.99 -13.27 9.63
CA PRO A 457 -19.16 -12.71 10.97
C PRO A 457 -18.73 -11.24 11.05
N VAL A 458 -17.66 -10.88 10.33
CA VAL A 458 -17.12 -9.51 10.33
C VAL A 458 -18.08 -8.55 9.60
N ILE A 459 -18.63 -8.97 8.47
CA ILE A 459 -19.63 -8.19 7.72
C ILE A 459 -20.90 -8.02 8.54
N ALA A 460 -21.39 -9.06 9.22
CA ALA A 460 -22.56 -8.97 10.11
C ALA A 460 -22.32 -7.97 11.25
N ALA A 461 -21.15 -8.01 11.88
CA ALA A 461 -20.75 -7.07 12.92
C ALA A 461 -20.65 -5.62 12.40
N ASP A 462 -20.05 -5.41 11.23
CA ASP A 462 -19.94 -4.07 10.63
C ASP A 462 -21.31 -3.53 10.18
N LEU A 463 -22.22 -4.40 9.73
CA LEU A 463 -23.57 -4.01 9.34
C LEU A 463 -24.40 -3.60 10.58
N ALA A 464 -24.27 -4.34 11.68
CA ALA A 464 -24.85 -3.95 12.96
C ALA A 464 -24.23 -2.65 13.51
N ALA A 465 -22.93 -2.43 13.32
CA ALA A 465 -22.26 -1.18 13.71
C ALA A 465 -22.72 0.01 12.86
N LEU A 466 -22.95 -0.18 11.56
CA LEU A 466 -23.49 0.82 10.65
C LEU A 466 -24.89 1.27 11.08
N ALA A 467 -25.80 0.33 11.37
CA ALA A 467 -27.16 0.66 11.78
C ALA A 467 -27.21 1.38 13.14
N ARG A 468 -26.27 1.08 14.04
CA ARG A 468 -26.15 1.72 15.36
C ARG A 468 -25.31 3.00 15.37
N HIS A 469 -24.81 3.42 14.21
CA HIS A 469 -23.99 4.62 14.15
C HIS A 469 -24.80 5.84 14.64
N PRO A 470 -24.21 6.79 15.41
CA PRO A 470 -24.96 7.92 16.01
C PRO A 470 -25.67 8.84 15.01
N HIS A 471 -25.31 8.76 13.73
CA HIS A 471 -25.91 9.52 12.65
C HIS A 471 -26.67 8.66 11.64
N ALA A 472 -26.81 7.35 11.89
CA ALA A 472 -27.72 6.51 11.13
C ALA A 472 -29.18 6.91 11.42
N GLY A 473 -30.06 6.63 10.47
CA GLY A 473 -31.50 6.79 10.67
C GLY A 473 -32.05 5.76 11.65
N ASP A 474 -33.21 6.06 12.23
CA ASP A 474 -33.97 5.15 13.09
C ASP A 474 -34.25 3.82 12.39
N LEU A 475 -34.53 3.88 11.07
CA LEU A 475 -34.48 2.72 10.17
C LEU A 475 -33.42 2.91 9.09
N VAL A 476 -32.75 1.80 8.75
CA VAL A 476 -31.81 1.76 7.62
C VAL A 476 -32.35 0.83 6.53
N ALA A 477 -32.75 1.40 5.40
CA ALA A 477 -33.15 0.65 4.23
C ALA A 477 -31.92 0.12 3.48
N LEU A 478 -31.92 -1.17 3.17
CA LEU A 478 -30.91 -1.85 2.37
C LEU A 478 -31.45 -2.14 0.97
N GLY A 479 -30.75 -1.61 -0.03
CA GLY A 479 -30.99 -1.87 -1.44
C GLY A 479 -30.38 -3.19 -1.92
N TRP A 480 -29.76 -3.96 -1.03
CA TRP A 480 -29.14 -5.24 -1.34
C TRP A 480 -29.99 -6.42 -0.88
N HIS A 481 -30.01 -7.50 -1.67
CA HIS A 481 -30.78 -8.71 -1.38
C HIS A 481 -29.85 -9.95 -1.25
N PRO A 482 -30.10 -10.87 -0.29
CA PRO A 482 -29.29 -12.09 -0.10
C PRO A 482 -29.34 -13.11 -1.24
N ASP A 483 -30.44 -13.10 -2.01
CA ASP A 483 -30.59 -13.85 -3.26
C ASP A 483 -29.74 -13.23 -4.39
N PRO A 484 -28.72 -13.94 -4.90
CA PRO A 484 -27.86 -13.44 -5.98
C PRO A 484 -28.59 -13.27 -7.32
N LEU A 485 -29.79 -13.84 -7.50
CA LEU A 485 -30.60 -13.67 -8.70
C LEU A 485 -31.35 -12.34 -8.73
N ARG A 486 -31.52 -11.69 -7.57
CA ARG A 486 -32.18 -10.39 -7.47
C ARG A 486 -31.15 -9.28 -7.63
N GLN A 487 -31.41 -8.41 -8.59
CA GLN A 487 -30.56 -7.25 -8.80
C GLN A 487 -30.73 -6.24 -7.64
N PRO A 488 -29.64 -5.75 -7.04
CA PRO A 488 -29.71 -4.70 -6.03
C PRO A 488 -30.33 -3.40 -6.58
N VAL A 489 -30.91 -2.61 -5.68
CA VAL A 489 -31.46 -1.28 -5.97
C VAL A 489 -30.59 -0.19 -5.38
N SER A 490 -30.58 0.96 -6.04
CA SER A 490 -30.00 2.19 -5.50
C SER A 490 -31.13 3.16 -5.19
N PHE A 491 -31.15 3.73 -3.99
CA PHE A 491 -32.05 4.82 -3.60
C PHE A 491 -31.65 6.17 -4.20
N ALA A 492 -30.58 6.20 -4.99
CA ALA A 492 -30.22 7.30 -5.88
C ALA A 492 -30.26 6.83 -7.35
N TRP A 493 -30.32 7.79 -8.28
CA TRP A 493 -30.39 7.50 -9.70
C TRP A 493 -29.02 7.07 -10.29
N GLU A 494 -28.65 5.81 -10.03
CA GLU A 494 -27.34 5.25 -10.38
C GLU A 494 -27.46 3.80 -10.91
N ASN A 495 -26.59 3.46 -11.86
CA ASN A 495 -26.53 2.12 -12.50
C ASN A 495 -25.43 1.23 -11.88
N GLY A 496 -24.49 1.84 -11.16
CA GLY A 496 -23.59 1.17 -10.24
C GLY A 496 -23.69 1.87 -8.89
N ALA A 497 -23.60 1.12 -7.79
CA ALA A 497 -23.61 1.70 -6.46
C ALA A 497 -22.72 0.89 -5.51
N HIS A 498 -22.40 1.50 -4.38
CA HIS A 498 -21.63 0.94 -3.28
C HIS A 498 -22.19 1.42 -1.94
N CYS A 499 -21.62 1.00 -0.81
CA CYS A 499 -22.01 1.19 0.61
C CYS A 499 -22.66 -0.04 1.26
N GLY A 500 -23.14 -0.99 0.47
CA GLY A 500 -23.81 -2.20 0.93
C GLY A 500 -22.88 -3.38 1.23
N PRO A 501 -23.43 -4.49 1.75
CA PRO A 501 -22.67 -5.66 2.19
C PRO A 501 -22.37 -6.67 1.08
N SER A 502 -22.62 -6.35 -0.20
CA SER A 502 -22.44 -7.35 -1.26
C SER A 502 -20.97 -7.76 -1.42
N PRO A 503 -20.69 -9.00 -1.82
CA PRO A 503 -19.33 -9.46 -2.06
C PRO A 503 -18.53 -8.57 -3.02
N ASP A 504 -19.18 -8.02 -4.05
CA ASP A 504 -18.53 -7.15 -5.03
C ASP A 504 -18.32 -5.71 -4.51
N GLU A 505 -19.07 -5.26 -3.51
CA GLU A 505 -18.87 -3.96 -2.85
C GLU A 505 -17.77 -4.03 -1.78
N VAL A 506 -17.78 -5.05 -0.92
CA VAL A 506 -16.89 -5.11 0.24
C VAL A 506 -15.50 -5.68 -0.05
N GLN A 507 -15.32 -6.35 -1.20
CA GLN A 507 -14.03 -6.95 -1.59
C GLN A 507 -13.31 -6.09 -2.63
N GLY A 508 -12.51 -5.15 -2.13
CA GLY A 508 -11.41 -4.56 -2.87
C GLY A 508 -10.22 -5.50 -2.94
N PHE A 509 -9.06 -4.96 -3.34
CA PHE A 509 -7.82 -5.73 -3.42
C PHE A 509 -6.64 -4.93 -2.89
N LEU A 510 -5.58 -5.64 -2.52
CA LEU A 510 -4.30 -5.07 -2.11
C LEU A 510 -3.16 -5.78 -2.85
N ILE A 511 -2.24 -5.01 -3.42
CA ILE A 511 -1.02 -5.46 -4.08
C ILE A 511 0.17 -4.84 -3.35
N LEU A 512 0.94 -5.69 -2.69
CA LEU A 512 2.15 -5.32 -1.96
C LEU A 512 3.41 -5.82 -2.67
N PRO A 513 4.52 -5.06 -2.59
CA PRO A 513 5.82 -5.59 -2.98
C PRO A 513 6.26 -6.72 -2.03
N PRO A 514 7.08 -7.68 -2.46
CA PRO A 514 7.55 -8.78 -1.62
C PRO A 514 8.14 -8.35 -0.28
N ALA A 515 8.88 -7.23 -0.28
CA ALA A 515 9.50 -6.66 0.90
C ALA A 515 8.50 -6.16 1.96
N SER A 516 7.24 -5.92 1.59
CA SER A 516 6.16 -5.50 2.49
C SER A 516 5.19 -6.63 2.84
N ASN A 517 5.31 -7.82 2.23
CA ASN A 517 4.36 -8.91 2.45
C ASN A 517 4.32 -9.40 3.90
N HIS A 518 5.41 -9.22 4.66
CA HIS A 518 5.49 -9.58 6.07
C HIS A 518 4.82 -8.55 6.98
N LEU A 519 4.50 -7.35 6.49
CA LEU A 519 3.90 -6.28 7.28
C LEU A 519 2.40 -6.49 7.50
N VAL A 520 1.78 -7.42 6.78
CA VAL A 520 0.35 -7.69 6.84
C VAL A 520 0.12 -9.20 6.82
N ASP A 521 -0.84 -9.70 7.59
CA ASP A 521 -1.10 -11.13 7.69
C ASP A 521 -1.65 -11.74 6.39
N SER A 522 -1.40 -13.04 6.20
CA SER A 522 -1.80 -13.80 5.02
C SER A 522 -3.28 -14.16 5.11
N GLY A 523 -4.15 -13.31 4.56
CA GLY A 523 -5.58 -13.54 4.50
C GLY A 523 -6.29 -12.30 3.98
N ILE A 524 -7.25 -11.81 4.77
CA ILE A 524 -8.02 -10.61 4.48
C ILE A 524 -7.40 -9.41 5.19
N VAL A 525 -7.17 -8.33 4.43
CA VAL A 525 -6.61 -7.10 4.97
C VAL A 525 -7.70 -6.05 5.08
N ARG A 526 -7.86 -5.46 6.27
CA ARG A 526 -8.75 -4.32 6.53
C ARG A 526 -7.95 -3.00 6.52
N PRO A 527 -8.57 -1.82 6.29
CA PRO A 527 -7.89 -0.53 6.39
C PRO A 527 -7.02 -0.32 7.63
N ALA A 528 -7.47 -0.71 8.84
CA ALA A 528 -6.65 -0.58 10.04
C ALA A 528 -5.35 -1.41 10.01
N ALA A 529 -5.39 -2.63 9.45
CA ALA A 529 -4.19 -3.44 9.31
C ALA A 529 -3.19 -2.84 8.30
N LEU A 530 -3.71 -2.27 7.20
CA LEU A 530 -2.89 -1.54 6.22
C LEU A 530 -2.29 -0.26 6.81
N ARG A 531 -3.06 0.46 7.66
CA ARG A 531 -2.58 1.60 8.44
C ARG A 531 -1.41 1.21 9.33
N ASP A 532 -1.55 0.14 10.11
CA ASP A 532 -0.51 -0.30 11.04
C ASP A 532 0.76 -0.72 10.29
N ALA A 533 0.60 -1.40 9.15
CA ALA A 533 1.70 -1.71 8.25
C ALA A 533 2.40 -0.44 7.75
N ALA A 534 1.64 0.58 7.33
CA ALA A 534 2.18 1.84 6.85
C ALA A 534 2.93 2.60 7.95
N LEU A 535 2.38 2.65 9.17
CA LEU A 535 3.04 3.26 10.33
C LEU A 535 4.34 2.53 10.69
N ARG A 536 4.37 1.19 10.65
CA ARG A 536 5.59 0.40 10.84
C ARG A 536 6.64 0.70 9.77
N HIS A 537 6.25 0.72 8.50
CA HIS A 537 7.15 1.04 7.38
C HIS A 537 7.77 2.44 7.50
N LEU A 538 6.99 3.41 7.97
CA LEU A 538 7.43 4.79 8.17
C LEU A 538 8.21 5.01 9.47
N GLY A 539 8.39 3.99 10.32
CA GLY A 539 9.01 4.12 11.63
C GLY A 539 8.21 4.94 12.63
N ARG A 540 6.88 5.01 12.45
CA ARG A 540 5.92 5.77 13.28
C ARG A 540 5.10 4.89 14.22
N SER A 541 5.34 3.59 14.24
CA SER A 541 4.56 2.66 15.07
C SER A 541 4.99 2.78 16.54
N PRO A 542 4.05 2.91 17.49
CA PRO A 542 4.37 2.93 18.92
C PRO A 542 4.78 1.55 19.45
N HIS A 543 4.51 0.48 18.70
CA HIS A 543 4.86 -0.89 19.06
C HIS A 543 6.12 -1.32 18.30
N PRO A 544 7.12 -1.93 18.97
CA PRO A 544 8.27 -2.50 18.29
C PRO A 544 7.78 -3.53 17.25
N PRO A 545 8.47 -3.66 16.10
CA PRO A 545 8.05 -4.56 15.04
C PRO A 545 7.82 -5.96 15.60
N HIS A 546 6.60 -6.47 15.47
CA HIS A 546 6.28 -7.86 15.77
C HIS A 546 7.19 -8.73 14.89
N ARG A 547 8.28 -9.22 15.47
CA ARG A 547 9.14 -10.24 14.84
C ARG A 547 8.20 -11.41 14.56
N ARG A 548 7.90 -11.66 13.28
CA ARG A 548 7.29 -12.91 12.86
C ARG A 548 8.31 -13.99 13.19
N ARG A 549 8.25 -14.50 14.42
CA ARG A 549 9.08 -15.58 14.91
C ARG A 549 8.79 -16.76 13.98
N LEU A 550 9.77 -17.14 13.16
CA LEU A 550 9.91 -18.56 12.88
C LEU A 550 9.96 -19.27 14.24
N PRO A 551 9.32 -20.43 14.40
CA PRO A 551 9.38 -21.16 15.67
C PRO A 551 10.84 -21.19 16.13
N PRO A 552 11.11 -20.90 17.43
CA PRO A 552 12.47 -20.77 17.91
C PRO A 552 13.24 -21.99 17.40
N PRO A 553 14.40 -21.79 16.74
CA PRO A 553 15.19 -22.94 16.33
C PRO A 553 15.33 -23.83 17.56
N SER A 554 15.06 -25.13 17.41
CA SER A 554 15.54 -26.07 18.43
C SER A 554 17.03 -25.75 18.64
N ALA A 555 17.58 -25.92 19.85
CA ALA A 555 18.89 -25.37 20.24
C ALA A 555 20.06 -25.63 19.24
N ARG A 556 19.88 -26.56 18.30
CA ARG A 556 20.82 -27.04 17.29
C ARG A 556 20.60 -26.50 15.85
N HIS A 557 19.50 -25.79 15.55
CA HIS A 557 19.27 -25.23 14.21
C HIS A 557 19.90 -23.85 14.07
N LEU A 558 20.49 -23.58 12.91
CA LEU A 558 21.25 -22.36 12.65
C LEU A 558 21.06 -21.89 11.21
N ARG A 559 20.62 -20.64 11.02
CA ARG A 559 20.65 -19.96 9.72
C ARG A 559 21.90 -19.09 9.59
N VAL A 560 22.70 -19.38 8.57
CA VAL A 560 23.97 -18.69 8.30
C VAL A 560 23.89 -17.98 6.96
N VAL A 561 24.36 -16.72 6.94
CA VAL A 561 24.39 -15.88 5.73
C VAL A 561 25.80 -15.34 5.49
N THR A 562 26.24 -15.32 4.22
CA THR A 562 27.34 -14.44 3.81
C THR A 562 26.85 -13.46 2.76
N TYR A 563 27.24 -12.20 2.89
CA TYR A 563 26.75 -11.15 2.00
C TYR A 563 27.76 -10.01 1.83
N ASN A 564 28.33 -9.89 0.64
CA ASN A 564 29.06 -8.70 0.23
C ASN A 564 28.05 -7.56 0.01
N VAL A 565 28.13 -6.50 0.82
CA VAL A 565 27.15 -5.40 0.81
C VAL A 565 27.59 -4.22 -0.05
N HIS A 566 28.78 -4.28 -0.66
CA HIS A 566 29.32 -3.23 -1.53
C HIS A 566 29.17 -1.83 -0.91
N TYR A 567 29.63 -1.68 0.34
CA TYR A 567 29.50 -0.49 1.18
C TYR A 567 28.09 0.10 1.21
N CYS A 568 27.09 -0.78 1.21
CA CYS A 568 25.67 -0.46 1.16
C CYS A 568 25.24 0.34 -0.08
N LYS A 569 25.99 0.25 -1.18
CA LYS A 569 25.64 0.87 -2.46
C LYS A 569 24.98 -0.13 -3.39
N GLY A 570 23.72 0.13 -3.69
CA GLY A 570 22.94 -0.70 -4.61
C GLY A 570 23.41 -0.63 -6.06
N THR A 571 22.89 -1.54 -6.88
CA THR A 571 23.12 -1.58 -8.34
C THR A 571 22.50 -0.38 -9.07
N ASP A 572 21.66 0.40 -8.39
CA ASP A 572 21.16 1.70 -8.82
C ASP A 572 22.12 2.86 -8.51
N GLY A 573 23.27 2.56 -7.92
CA GLY A 573 24.32 3.51 -7.57
C GLY A 573 24.08 4.27 -6.27
N ARG A 574 23.03 3.93 -5.51
CA ARG A 574 22.63 4.67 -4.30
C ARG A 574 23.12 4.00 -3.04
N PHE A 575 23.62 4.83 -2.13
CA PHE A 575 23.97 4.46 -0.76
C PHE A 575 22.69 4.33 0.09
N ALA A 576 22.36 3.13 0.54
CA ALA A 576 21.16 2.85 1.33
C ALA A 576 21.33 1.65 2.29
N PRO A 577 21.99 1.83 3.45
CA PRO A 577 22.14 0.79 4.48
C PRO A 577 20.81 0.13 4.89
N ALA A 578 19.72 0.90 4.94
CA ALA A 578 18.38 0.38 5.24
C ALA A 578 17.85 -0.69 4.25
N ARG A 579 18.38 -0.77 3.02
CA ARG A 579 18.07 -1.88 2.10
C ARG A 579 18.73 -3.17 2.55
N ILE A 580 19.98 -3.09 2.99
CA ILE A 580 20.73 -4.24 3.52
C ILE A 580 20.05 -4.73 4.79
N ALA A 581 19.67 -3.83 5.70
CA ALA A 581 18.92 -4.19 6.90
C ALA A 581 17.60 -4.91 6.57
N ARG A 582 16.81 -4.42 5.60
CA ARG A 582 15.59 -5.11 5.15
C ARG A 582 15.87 -6.50 4.58
N VAL A 583 16.90 -6.64 3.73
CA VAL A 583 17.31 -7.96 3.20
C VAL A 583 17.63 -8.90 4.36
N LEU A 584 18.46 -8.48 5.32
CA LEU A 584 18.87 -9.34 6.43
C LEU A 584 17.72 -9.63 7.39
N ARG A 585 16.79 -8.69 7.61
CA ARG A 585 15.58 -8.90 8.40
C ARG A 585 14.65 -9.94 7.78
N ASP A 586 14.45 -9.90 6.46
CA ASP A 586 13.66 -10.90 5.75
C ASP A 586 14.29 -12.30 5.83
N LEU A 587 15.63 -12.37 5.90
CA LEU A 587 16.37 -13.63 6.02
C LEU A 587 16.40 -14.17 7.46
N ASP A 588 16.34 -13.29 8.47
CA ASP A 588 16.46 -13.60 9.91
C ASP A 588 17.68 -14.51 10.24
N PRO A 589 18.92 -14.07 9.93
CA PRO A 589 20.10 -14.87 10.18
C PRO A 589 20.43 -14.97 11.68
N ASP A 590 20.92 -16.14 12.10
CA ASP A 590 21.54 -16.31 13.41
C ASP A 590 23.01 -15.87 13.39
N ILE A 591 23.68 -16.10 12.25
CA ILE A 591 25.06 -15.64 12.00
C ILE A 591 25.12 -15.05 10.58
N VAL A 592 25.72 -13.88 10.44
CA VAL A 592 25.99 -13.28 9.14
C VAL A 592 27.40 -12.72 9.03
N ALA A 593 28.11 -13.06 7.95
CA ALA A 593 29.36 -12.40 7.58
C ALA A 593 29.09 -11.36 6.50
N LEU A 594 29.42 -10.09 6.79
CA LEU A 594 29.24 -8.96 5.87
C LEU A 594 30.59 -8.48 5.36
N GLN A 595 30.75 -8.38 4.04
CA GLN A 595 31.97 -7.85 3.41
C GLN A 595 31.74 -6.45 2.82
N GLU A 596 32.83 -5.68 2.71
CA GLU A 596 32.85 -4.31 2.17
C GLU A 596 32.08 -3.28 3.00
N LEU A 597 32.17 -3.35 4.32
CA LEU A 597 31.60 -2.35 5.24
C LEU A 597 32.49 -1.12 5.37
N GLU A 598 31.88 0.07 5.49
CA GLU A 598 32.58 1.32 5.81
C GLU A 598 32.12 1.95 7.12
N SER A 599 33.04 2.64 7.79
CA SER A 599 32.78 3.55 8.89
C SER A 599 33.63 4.81 8.71
N GLY A 600 33.05 6.00 8.89
CA GLY A 600 33.79 7.28 8.94
C GLY A 600 34.23 7.89 7.59
N ARG A 601 34.02 7.24 6.44
CA ARG A 601 34.45 7.75 5.11
C ARG A 601 33.50 8.79 4.50
N LEU A 602 34.07 9.78 3.79
CA LEU A 602 33.30 10.84 3.10
C LEU A 602 32.23 10.27 2.13
N ARG A 603 32.59 9.22 1.36
CA ARG A 603 31.67 8.59 0.40
C ARG A 603 30.50 7.84 1.04
N SER A 604 30.64 7.50 2.32
CA SER A 604 29.62 6.91 3.19
C SER A 604 29.04 7.94 4.17
N ARG A 605 29.21 9.24 3.88
CA ARG A 605 28.70 10.36 4.71
C ARG A 605 29.16 10.31 6.16
N HIS A 606 30.33 9.71 6.43
CA HIS A 606 30.87 9.50 7.77
C HIS A 606 30.03 8.59 8.68
N GLU A 607 29.04 7.85 8.15
CA GLU A 607 28.22 6.93 8.94
C GLU A 607 29.00 5.68 9.35
N ASP A 608 28.73 5.14 10.55
CA ASP A 608 29.19 3.80 10.97
C ASP A 608 28.15 2.75 10.55
N GLN A 609 28.35 2.18 9.36
CA GLN A 609 27.38 1.24 8.77
C GLN A 609 27.17 0.01 9.65
N LEU A 610 28.25 -0.50 10.25
CA LEU A 610 28.20 -1.73 11.02
C LEU A 610 27.41 -1.55 12.31
N ALA A 611 27.73 -0.50 13.07
CA ALA A 611 27.00 -0.21 14.31
C ALA A 611 25.52 0.04 14.04
N TRP A 612 25.19 0.78 12.97
CA TRP A 612 23.81 1.03 12.57
C TRP A 612 23.07 -0.25 12.16
N LEU A 613 23.67 -1.08 11.30
CA LEU A 613 23.08 -2.35 10.84
C LEU A 613 22.87 -3.32 12.00
N ALA A 614 23.86 -3.45 12.89
CA ALA A 614 23.78 -4.33 14.05
C ALA A 614 22.66 -3.91 15.02
N GLY A 615 22.51 -2.60 15.28
CA GLY A 615 21.41 -2.06 16.07
C GLY A 615 20.04 -2.31 15.45
N GLU A 616 19.91 -2.07 14.15
CA GLU A 616 18.66 -2.25 13.38
C GLU A 616 18.21 -3.72 13.26
N LEU A 617 19.16 -4.66 13.35
CA LEU A 617 18.91 -6.11 13.34
C LEU A 617 18.82 -6.71 14.75
N GLY A 618 19.33 -6.02 15.76
CA GLY A 618 19.48 -6.52 17.13
C GLY A 618 20.45 -7.70 17.20
N LEU A 619 21.61 -7.58 16.52
CA LEU A 619 22.68 -8.58 16.51
C LEU A 619 23.95 -8.04 17.19
N HIS A 620 24.72 -8.92 17.82
CA HIS A 620 26.06 -8.62 18.29
C HIS A 620 27.05 -8.70 17.11
N PHE A 621 28.18 -8.01 17.18
CA PHE A 621 29.13 -7.98 16.07
C PHE A 621 30.59 -7.95 16.49
N ALA A 622 31.45 -8.42 15.59
CA ALA A 622 32.90 -8.26 15.62
C ALA A 622 33.35 -7.66 14.28
N PHE A 623 34.11 -6.56 14.33
CA PHE A 623 34.59 -5.86 13.14
C PHE A 623 36.05 -6.17 12.83
N CYS A 624 36.36 -6.38 11.55
CA CYS A 624 37.72 -6.52 11.04
C CYS A 624 38.00 -5.48 9.95
N PRO A 625 38.43 -4.26 10.34
CA PRO A 625 38.83 -3.23 9.41
C PRO A 625 40.14 -3.60 8.71
N SER A 626 40.08 -3.85 7.40
CA SER A 626 41.27 -4.10 6.58
C SER A 626 42.02 -2.83 6.23
N ILE A 627 41.33 -1.69 6.19
CA ILE A 627 41.93 -0.37 6.04
C ILE A 627 41.49 0.49 7.23
N GLU A 628 42.47 1.11 7.90
CA GLU A 628 42.26 2.11 8.94
C GLU A 628 43.10 3.36 8.58
N ARG A 629 42.46 4.52 8.49
CA ARG A 629 43.11 5.83 8.24
C ARG A 629 42.40 6.92 9.04
N GLY A 630 42.93 7.29 10.20
CA GLY A 630 42.20 8.14 11.14
C GLY A 630 40.88 7.48 11.54
N ASP A 631 39.78 8.22 11.44
CA ASP A 631 38.43 7.70 11.72
C ASP A 631 37.84 6.85 10.59
N GLU A 632 38.48 6.81 9.42
CA GLU A 632 38.02 6.04 8.27
C GLU A 632 38.41 4.56 8.38
N ARG A 633 37.40 3.68 8.40
CA ARG A 633 37.57 2.22 8.46
C ARG A 633 36.84 1.56 7.29
N TYR A 634 37.46 0.54 6.69
CA TYR A 634 36.85 -0.30 5.64
C TYR A 634 37.23 -1.75 5.89
N GLY A 635 36.28 -2.68 5.82
CA GLY A 635 36.57 -4.10 6.03
C GLY A 635 35.35 -5.01 6.01
N HIS A 636 35.37 -6.04 6.84
CA HIS A 636 34.31 -7.02 6.96
C HIS A 636 33.97 -7.28 8.42
N ALA A 637 32.81 -7.86 8.70
CA ALA A 637 32.34 -8.14 10.04
C ALA A 637 31.64 -9.49 10.12
N ILE A 638 31.62 -10.06 11.32
CA ILE A 638 30.72 -11.17 11.68
C ILE A 638 29.71 -10.62 12.67
N LEU A 639 28.42 -10.82 12.38
CA LEU A 639 27.31 -10.53 13.27
C LEU A 639 26.67 -11.84 13.72
N ALA A 640 26.25 -11.92 14.97
CA ALA A 640 25.63 -13.09 15.56
C ALA A 640 24.50 -12.72 16.52
N ARG A 641 23.51 -13.60 16.65
CA ARG A 641 22.40 -13.43 17.61
C ARG A 641 22.89 -13.58 19.05
N GLU A 642 23.81 -14.51 19.28
CA GLU A 642 24.48 -14.71 20.56
C GLU A 642 25.70 -13.78 20.70
N PRO A 643 26.10 -13.40 21.92
CA PRO A 643 27.28 -12.60 22.15
C PRO A 643 28.55 -13.23 21.55
N VAL A 644 29.36 -12.40 20.90
CA VAL A 644 30.69 -12.80 20.42
C VAL A 644 31.66 -12.76 21.60
N VAL A 645 32.09 -13.93 22.07
CA VAL A 645 32.88 -14.06 23.32
C VAL A 645 34.39 -13.89 23.13
N ALA A 646 34.90 -14.15 21.93
CA ALA A 646 36.31 -13.97 21.61
C ALA A 646 36.50 -13.69 20.12
N THR A 647 37.49 -12.84 19.80
CA THR A 647 37.83 -12.50 18.40
C THR A 647 39.32 -12.58 18.18
N ARG A 648 39.73 -13.10 17.02
CA ARG A 648 41.12 -13.05 16.55
C ARG A 648 41.13 -12.56 15.11
N ARG A 649 42.07 -11.68 14.76
CA ARG A 649 42.25 -11.13 13.41
C ARG A 649 43.65 -11.43 12.89
N ILE A 650 43.76 -11.65 11.58
CA ILE A 650 45.06 -11.78 10.90
C ILE A 650 45.08 -10.96 9.60
N ARG A 651 46.20 -10.29 9.33
CA ARG A 651 46.49 -9.69 8.02
C ARG A 651 46.84 -10.78 7.04
N LEU A 652 46.18 -10.81 5.89
CA LEU A 652 46.48 -11.77 4.83
C LEU A 652 47.55 -11.19 3.88
N PRO A 653 48.45 -12.03 3.33
CA PRO A 653 49.49 -11.58 2.41
C PRO A 653 48.93 -10.97 1.13
N ASP A 654 49.64 -9.98 0.58
CA ASP A 654 49.30 -9.31 -0.68
C ASP A 654 49.90 -10.00 -1.94
N GLY A 655 50.59 -11.13 -1.75
CA GLY A 655 51.26 -11.86 -2.82
C GLY A 655 52.42 -11.09 -3.47
N GLY A 656 53.06 -10.16 -2.74
CA GLY A 656 54.19 -9.36 -3.22
C GLY A 656 53.77 -8.13 -4.03
N ARG A 657 52.55 -7.61 -3.83
CA ARG A 657 51.98 -6.50 -4.60
C ARG A 657 51.57 -5.33 -3.68
N PRO A 658 52.46 -4.39 -3.37
CA PRO A 658 52.27 -3.38 -2.31
C PRO A 658 51.21 -2.27 -2.60
N ARG A 659 50.47 -2.34 -3.72
CA ARG A 659 49.47 -1.33 -4.12
C ARG A 659 48.04 -1.87 -4.25
N ILE A 660 47.78 -3.08 -3.77
CA ILE A 660 46.43 -3.66 -3.76
C ILE A 660 45.73 -3.39 -2.44
N GLU A 661 44.40 -3.50 -2.46
CA GLU A 661 43.59 -3.38 -1.26
C GLU A 661 43.96 -4.50 -0.26
N PRO A 662 44.35 -4.16 0.98
CA PRO A 662 44.79 -5.17 1.92
C PRO A 662 43.59 -6.01 2.40
N ARG A 663 43.82 -7.30 2.66
CA ARG A 663 42.80 -8.26 3.08
C ARG A 663 43.13 -8.84 4.44
N ASP A 664 42.10 -9.13 5.23
CA ASP A 664 42.21 -9.75 6.55
C ASP A 664 41.27 -10.95 6.69
N ALA A 665 41.46 -11.74 7.74
CA ALA A 665 40.50 -12.71 8.20
C ALA A 665 40.16 -12.50 9.67
N LEU A 666 38.90 -12.73 10.02
CA LEU A 666 38.34 -12.61 11.36
C LEU A 666 37.82 -13.96 11.82
N ALA A 667 38.32 -14.46 12.96
CA ALA A 667 37.66 -15.53 13.69
C ALA A 667 36.90 -14.94 14.88
N ALA A 668 35.67 -15.40 15.06
CA ALA A 668 34.82 -15.13 16.20
C ALA A 668 34.42 -16.46 16.85
N ARG A 669 34.29 -16.46 18.18
CA ARG A 669 33.65 -17.56 18.92
C ARG A 669 32.26 -17.14 19.35
N VAL A 670 31.29 -18.01 19.08
CA VAL A 670 29.89 -17.85 19.48
C VAL A 670 29.40 -19.14 20.14
N SER A 671 28.40 -19.04 21.03
CA SER A 671 27.78 -20.20 21.65
C SER A 671 26.63 -20.72 20.78
N LEU A 672 26.55 -22.03 20.58
CA LEU A 672 25.41 -22.70 19.94
C LEU A 672 25.10 -24.00 20.69
N ALA A 673 23.87 -24.16 21.18
CA ALA A 673 23.48 -25.29 22.02
C ALA A 673 24.41 -25.53 23.24
N GLY A 674 25.07 -24.49 23.77
CA GLY A 674 26.06 -24.63 24.85
C GLY A 674 27.45 -25.12 24.42
N ARG A 675 27.70 -25.31 23.11
CA ARG A 675 29.03 -25.61 22.53
C ARG A 675 29.65 -24.34 21.95
N GLU A 676 30.98 -24.22 22.06
CA GLU A 676 31.72 -23.18 21.34
C GLU A 676 31.75 -23.49 19.83
N LEU A 677 31.31 -22.53 19.02
CA LEU A 677 31.35 -22.56 17.56
C LEU A 677 32.37 -21.54 17.05
N ALA A 678 33.33 -22.01 16.25
CA ALA A 678 34.29 -21.13 15.56
C ALA A 678 33.70 -20.61 14.23
N VAL A 679 33.62 -19.29 14.08
CA VAL A 679 33.12 -18.64 12.86
C VAL A 679 34.25 -17.82 12.27
N VAL A 680 34.68 -18.15 11.05
CA VAL A 680 35.78 -17.47 10.37
C VAL A 680 35.27 -16.78 9.10
N GLY A 681 35.32 -15.45 9.09
CA GLY A 681 34.93 -14.60 7.97
C GLY A 681 36.14 -14.04 7.24
N THR A 682 36.07 -13.89 5.91
CA THR A 682 37.10 -13.15 5.14
C THR A 682 36.55 -12.58 3.83
N HIS A 683 37.35 -11.76 3.15
CA HIS A 683 37.16 -11.31 1.78
C HIS A 683 38.50 -11.45 1.05
N LEU A 684 38.61 -12.37 0.09
CA LEU A 684 39.88 -12.62 -0.60
C LEU A 684 40.10 -11.70 -1.79
N GLY A 685 41.37 -11.59 -2.17
CA GLY A 685 41.85 -10.82 -3.29
C GLY A 685 41.36 -11.26 -4.67
N LEU A 686 41.55 -10.36 -5.64
CA LEU A 686 41.19 -10.60 -7.04
C LEU A 686 42.32 -11.26 -7.84
N ALA A 687 43.58 -11.10 -7.42
CA ALA A 687 44.73 -11.65 -8.13
C ALA A 687 45.01 -13.09 -7.69
N THR A 688 45.40 -13.96 -8.64
CA THR A 688 45.72 -15.37 -8.30
C THR A 688 46.94 -15.51 -7.37
N PRO A 689 48.09 -14.84 -7.58
CA PRO A 689 49.24 -14.96 -6.67
C PRO A 689 48.92 -14.53 -5.24
N GLU A 690 48.12 -13.48 -5.12
CA GLU A 690 47.57 -13.01 -3.84
C GLU A 690 46.72 -14.11 -3.20
N ARG A 691 45.69 -14.62 -3.89
CA ARG A 691 44.83 -15.68 -3.33
C ARG A 691 45.57 -16.95 -2.95
N VAL A 692 46.64 -17.32 -3.67
CA VAL A 692 47.50 -18.47 -3.29
C VAL A 692 48.08 -18.24 -1.91
N ALA A 693 48.78 -17.11 -1.71
CA ALA A 693 49.42 -16.77 -0.44
C ALA A 693 48.40 -16.58 0.70
N GLN A 694 47.22 -16.03 0.39
CA GLN A 694 46.13 -15.88 1.36
C GLN A 694 45.57 -17.22 1.83
N ILE A 695 45.35 -18.16 0.90
CA ILE A 695 44.89 -19.53 1.24
C ILE A 695 45.96 -20.28 2.02
N ASP A 696 47.24 -20.16 1.65
CA ASP A 696 48.36 -20.74 2.41
C ASP A 696 48.37 -20.25 3.86
N ARG A 697 48.25 -18.92 4.05
CA ARG A 697 48.19 -18.33 5.38
C ARG A 697 46.97 -18.77 6.19
N LEU A 698 45.81 -18.87 5.53
CA LEU A 698 44.57 -19.30 6.17
C LEU A 698 44.62 -20.76 6.62
N LEU A 699 45.27 -21.62 5.85
CA LEU A 699 45.41 -23.06 6.12
C LEU A 699 46.57 -23.40 7.07
N ALA A 700 47.31 -22.40 7.56
CA ALA A 700 48.39 -22.61 8.52
C ALA A 700 47.86 -23.22 9.85
N PRO A 701 48.71 -23.96 10.60
CA PRO A 701 48.30 -24.62 11.85
C PRO A 701 47.81 -23.68 12.95
N ASP A 702 48.16 -22.40 12.90
CA ASP A 702 47.68 -21.42 13.87
C ASP A 702 46.30 -20.83 13.50
N TRP A 703 45.69 -21.28 12.38
CA TRP A 703 44.41 -20.78 11.87
C TRP A 703 43.46 -21.90 11.44
N LEU A 704 42.92 -21.91 10.21
CA LEU A 704 41.99 -22.98 9.79
C LEU A 704 42.64 -24.37 9.85
N GLY A 705 43.96 -24.45 9.67
CA GLY A 705 44.72 -25.69 9.77
C GLY A 705 44.83 -26.24 11.20
N GLY A 706 44.60 -25.40 12.22
CA GLY A 706 44.63 -25.81 13.63
C GLY A 706 43.27 -26.17 14.22
N ILE A 707 42.19 -25.96 13.47
CA ILE A 707 40.84 -26.37 13.90
C ILE A 707 40.80 -27.89 13.87
N GLY A 708 40.64 -28.52 15.04
CA GLY A 708 40.63 -29.97 15.17
C GLY A 708 39.33 -30.59 14.64
N ASP A 709 39.37 -31.86 14.24
CA ASP A 709 38.22 -32.56 13.65
C ASP A 709 37.01 -32.75 14.61
N GLY A 710 37.20 -32.55 15.92
CA GLY A 710 36.14 -32.53 16.94
C GLY A 710 35.54 -31.15 17.23
N GLN A 711 35.99 -30.10 16.53
CA GLN A 711 35.54 -28.72 16.76
C GLN A 711 34.54 -28.29 15.67
N PRO A 712 33.32 -27.84 16.03
CA PRO A 712 32.41 -27.29 15.04
C PRO A 712 32.92 -25.92 14.57
N ALA A 713 33.06 -25.78 13.25
CA ALA A 713 33.49 -24.53 12.65
C ALA A 713 32.77 -24.21 11.33
N ILE A 714 32.64 -22.91 11.07
CA ILE A 714 32.09 -22.34 9.85
C ILE A 714 33.11 -21.36 9.27
N PHE A 715 33.42 -21.50 7.98
CA PHE A 715 34.27 -20.58 7.23
C PHE A 715 33.49 -19.99 6.06
N LEU A 716 33.36 -18.67 5.97
CA LEU A 716 32.45 -18.01 5.04
C LEU A 716 32.97 -16.67 4.53
N GLY A 717 32.51 -16.26 3.35
CA GLY A 717 32.84 -14.95 2.78
C GLY A 717 32.80 -14.90 1.26
N ASP A 718 33.10 -13.72 0.72
CA ASP A 718 33.44 -13.54 -0.69
C ASP A 718 34.89 -13.97 -0.91
N LEU A 719 35.08 -15.17 -1.46
CA LEU A 719 36.41 -15.73 -1.65
C LEU A 719 36.98 -15.40 -3.03
N ASN A 720 36.21 -14.80 -3.93
CA ASN A 720 36.62 -14.61 -5.32
C ASN A 720 37.14 -15.93 -5.98
N LEU A 721 36.65 -17.09 -5.51
CA LEU A 721 37.02 -18.42 -5.99
C LEU A 721 35.88 -19.06 -6.76
N ALA A 722 36.19 -19.68 -7.89
CA ALA A 722 35.25 -20.55 -8.59
C ALA A 722 35.23 -21.95 -7.94
N PRO A 723 34.05 -22.60 -7.86
CA PRO A 723 33.96 -23.98 -7.37
C PRO A 723 34.79 -24.92 -8.25
N GLY A 724 35.41 -25.92 -7.64
CA GLY A 724 36.24 -26.91 -8.35
C GLY A 724 37.63 -26.43 -8.78
N GLY A 725 37.99 -25.15 -8.60
CA GLY A 725 39.35 -24.66 -8.88
C GLY A 725 40.43 -25.24 -7.95
N ALA A 726 41.71 -25.09 -8.32
CA ALA A 726 42.82 -25.63 -7.53
C ALA A 726 42.84 -25.12 -6.08
N LEU A 727 42.68 -23.80 -5.88
CA LEU A 727 42.61 -23.20 -4.53
C LEU A 727 41.37 -23.62 -3.74
N TYR A 728 40.22 -23.74 -4.41
CA TYR A 728 39.00 -24.26 -3.79
C TYR A 728 39.20 -25.70 -3.27
N ARG A 729 39.82 -26.57 -4.09
CA ARG A 729 40.10 -27.96 -3.70
C ARG A 729 41.02 -28.09 -2.48
N ARG A 730 41.90 -27.11 -2.24
CA ARG A 730 42.75 -27.10 -1.04
C ARG A 730 41.93 -26.87 0.25
N LEU A 731 40.87 -26.05 0.18
CA LEU A 731 40.01 -25.79 1.34
C LEU A 731 39.23 -27.05 1.75
N VAL A 732 38.70 -27.78 0.77
CA VAL A 732 37.86 -28.98 0.96
C VAL A 732 38.64 -30.30 0.91
N SER A 733 39.97 -30.25 0.96
CA SER A 733 40.81 -31.44 0.79
C SER A 733 40.65 -32.41 1.97
N PRO A 734 40.38 -33.71 1.72
CA PRO A 734 40.29 -34.71 2.78
C PRO A 734 41.64 -34.99 3.45
N TRP A 735 42.77 -34.68 2.78
CA TRP A 735 44.12 -34.81 3.35
C TRP A 735 44.33 -33.98 4.62
N ARG A 736 43.48 -33.00 4.89
CA ARG A 736 43.49 -32.25 6.14
C ARG A 736 43.30 -33.16 7.37
N ALA A 737 42.43 -34.17 7.25
CA ALA A 737 42.19 -35.13 8.33
C ALA A 737 43.44 -35.94 8.69
N VAL A 738 44.31 -36.21 7.73
CA VAL A 738 45.58 -36.94 7.95
C VAL A 738 46.49 -36.20 8.92
N ASN A 739 46.40 -34.86 8.95
CA ASN A 739 47.17 -34.01 9.86
C ASN A 739 46.37 -33.60 11.12
N GLY A 740 45.26 -34.30 11.43
CA GLY A 740 44.39 -34.00 12.57
C GLY A 740 43.52 -32.74 12.44
N ALA A 741 43.57 -32.07 11.28
CA ALA A 741 42.82 -30.85 11.01
C ALA A 741 41.42 -31.16 10.45
N ALA A 742 40.44 -30.34 10.82
CA ALA A 742 39.07 -30.47 10.36
C ALA A 742 38.96 -30.36 8.83
N VAL A 743 38.14 -31.24 8.25
CA VAL A 743 37.76 -31.17 6.83
C VAL A 743 36.57 -30.24 6.67
N PHE A 744 36.73 -29.22 5.84
CA PHE A 744 35.66 -28.29 5.50
C PHE A 744 34.87 -28.81 4.31
N ARG A 745 33.55 -28.80 4.44
CA ARG A 745 32.58 -29.18 3.41
C ARG A 745 31.90 -27.93 2.90
N ASP A 746 31.86 -27.77 1.58
CA ASP A 746 31.09 -26.72 0.94
C ASP A 746 29.59 -27.05 1.05
N VAL A 747 28.81 -26.14 1.66
CA VAL A 747 27.37 -26.37 1.88
C VAL A 747 26.61 -26.60 0.57
N GLN A 748 27.00 -25.93 -0.53
CA GLN A 748 26.30 -26.08 -1.81
C GLN A 748 26.63 -27.41 -2.49
N ALA A 749 27.80 -28.01 -2.19
CA ALA A 749 28.20 -29.28 -2.76
C ALA A 749 27.62 -30.48 -1.98
N HIS A 750 27.20 -30.28 -0.74
CA HIS A 750 26.71 -31.32 0.16
C HIS A 750 25.21 -31.20 0.50
N ALA A 751 24.52 -30.17 -0.02
CA ALA A 751 23.09 -30.00 0.16
C ALA A 751 22.30 -31.02 -0.69
N PRO A 752 21.33 -31.76 -0.09
CA PRO A 752 20.55 -32.76 -0.80
C PRO A 752 19.67 -32.12 -1.89
N LEU A 753 19.68 -32.71 -3.09
CA LEU A 753 18.86 -32.29 -4.24
C LEU A 753 19.01 -30.80 -4.64
N HIS A 754 20.17 -30.20 -4.34
CA HIS A 754 20.44 -28.78 -4.55
C HIS A 754 20.98 -28.45 -5.93
N VAL A 755 20.51 -27.33 -6.50
CA VAL A 755 21.09 -26.73 -7.70
C VAL A 755 21.96 -25.55 -7.28
N ALA A 756 23.27 -25.64 -7.56
CA ALA A 756 24.25 -24.64 -7.14
C ALA A 756 23.82 -23.21 -7.51
N CYS A 757 23.75 -22.34 -6.51
CA CYS A 757 23.36 -20.96 -6.65
C CYS A 757 24.55 -20.09 -7.06
N ARG A 758 24.26 -19.04 -7.82
CA ARG A 758 25.22 -18.01 -8.24
C ARG A 758 24.86 -16.72 -7.54
N THR A 759 25.87 -15.95 -7.15
CA THR A 759 25.70 -14.76 -6.32
C THR A 759 26.09 -13.48 -7.06
N PHE A 760 26.90 -13.55 -8.13
CA PHE A 760 27.42 -12.38 -8.82
C PHE A 760 27.27 -12.43 -10.35
N PRO A 761 26.98 -11.31 -11.04
CA PRO A 761 26.42 -10.08 -10.47
C PRO A 761 24.94 -10.27 -10.10
N SER A 762 24.47 -9.58 -9.07
CA SER A 762 23.14 -9.81 -8.49
C SER A 762 21.99 -9.67 -9.48
N PHE A 763 22.07 -8.71 -10.41
CA PHE A 763 21.05 -8.47 -11.43
C PHE A 763 20.93 -9.59 -12.49
N PHE A 764 22.01 -10.36 -12.70
CA PHE A 764 22.05 -11.52 -13.61
C PHE A 764 23.13 -12.51 -13.14
N PRO A 765 22.84 -13.34 -12.12
CA PRO A 765 23.87 -14.14 -11.45
C PRO A 765 24.47 -15.21 -12.36
N VAL A 766 25.76 -15.06 -12.69
CA VAL A 766 26.51 -15.99 -13.57
C VAL A 766 27.73 -16.62 -12.88
N ARG A 767 28.18 -16.07 -11.75
CA ARG A 767 29.35 -16.55 -11.00
C ARG A 767 28.97 -16.85 -9.55
N ARG A 768 29.65 -17.86 -8.99
CA ARG A 768 29.57 -18.27 -7.59
C ARG A 768 30.88 -17.89 -6.92
N LEU A 769 30.89 -16.76 -6.21
CA LEU A 769 32.09 -16.18 -5.58
C LEU A 769 32.02 -16.23 -4.06
N ASP A 770 30.81 -16.16 -3.53
CA ASP A 770 30.51 -16.27 -2.11
C ASP A 770 30.34 -17.74 -1.72
N HIS A 771 30.95 -18.12 -0.60
CA HIS A 771 30.95 -19.51 -0.13
C HIS A 771 30.69 -19.59 1.38
N ILE A 772 30.07 -20.69 1.79
CA ILE A 772 29.94 -21.12 3.18
C ILE A 772 30.49 -22.54 3.25
N PHE A 773 31.47 -22.75 4.11
CA PHE A 773 32.06 -24.04 4.41
C PHE A 773 31.80 -24.40 5.87
N VAL A 774 31.49 -25.66 6.13
CA VAL A 774 31.18 -26.18 7.46
C VAL A 774 32.01 -27.42 7.76
N THR A 775 32.36 -27.64 9.01
CA THR A 775 32.94 -28.93 9.44
C THR A 775 31.88 -30.04 9.43
N ARG A 776 32.32 -31.30 9.64
CA ARG A 776 31.44 -32.48 9.60
C ARG A 776 30.21 -32.43 10.51
N HIS A 777 30.26 -31.66 11.60
CA HIS A 777 29.23 -31.53 12.64
C HIS A 777 27.91 -30.90 12.19
N PHE A 778 27.81 -30.47 10.92
CA PHE A 778 26.62 -29.80 10.39
C PHE A 778 25.99 -30.60 9.26
N ASP A 779 24.69 -30.84 9.39
CA ASP A 779 23.84 -31.26 8.28
C ASP A 779 23.29 -30.04 7.56
N VAL A 780 23.34 -30.07 6.22
CA VAL A 780 22.83 -28.99 5.38
C VAL A 780 21.38 -29.29 5.01
N VAL A 781 20.45 -28.52 5.57
CA VAL A 781 19.01 -28.69 5.32
C VAL A 781 18.61 -28.01 4.02
N ARG A 782 19.06 -26.77 3.83
CA ARG A 782 18.72 -25.94 2.68
C ARG A 782 19.84 -24.96 2.38
N VAL A 783 20.01 -24.69 1.09
CA VAL A 783 20.86 -23.60 0.60
C VAL A 783 20.04 -22.77 -0.38
N ASP A 784 20.18 -21.44 -0.31
CA ASP A 784 19.50 -20.52 -1.22
C ASP A 784 20.36 -19.29 -1.51
N ALA A 785 20.11 -18.63 -2.65
CA ALA A 785 20.59 -17.28 -2.93
C ALA A 785 19.40 -16.43 -3.41
N PRO A 786 18.61 -15.87 -2.47
CA PRO A 786 17.35 -15.21 -2.79
C PRO A 786 17.51 -14.11 -3.83
N SER A 787 16.88 -14.30 -4.99
CA SER A 787 17.03 -13.41 -6.15
C SER A 787 15.72 -12.67 -6.45
N ASN A 788 15.37 -11.72 -5.57
CA ASN A 788 14.17 -10.91 -5.68
C ASN A 788 14.52 -9.45 -6.05
N GLN A 789 13.50 -8.61 -6.20
CA GLN A 789 13.70 -7.22 -6.60
C GLN A 789 14.54 -6.40 -5.62
N LEU A 790 14.46 -6.69 -4.31
CA LEU A 790 15.23 -6.02 -3.28
C LEU A 790 16.70 -6.48 -3.33
N THR A 791 16.96 -7.79 -3.30
CA THR A 791 18.34 -8.33 -3.29
C THR A 791 19.13 -7.98 -4.55
N ARG A 792 18.49 -8.01 -5.74
CA ARG A 792 19.12 -7.58 -7.01
C ARG A 792 19.45 -6.08 -7.07
N ARG A 793 18.84 -5.28 -6.19
CA ARG A 793 19.05 -3.83 -6.10
C ARG A 793 20.01 -3.47 -4.97
N ALA A 794 19.96 -4.18 -3.85
CA ALA A 794 20.57 -3.80 -2.59
C ALA A 794 22.10 -3.88 -2.62
N SER A 795 22.66 -4.89 -3.29
CA SER A 795 24.10 -5.07 -3.52
C SER A 795 24.32 -5.61 -4.94
N ASP A 796 25.55 -5.55 -5.44
CA ASP A 796 25.97 -6.24 -6.67
C ASP A 796 26.25 -7.74 -6.46
N HIS A 797 26.21 -8.22 -5.21
CA HIS A 797 26.11 -9.63 -4.85
C HIS A 797 24.68 -10.00 -4.39
N LEU A 798 24.30 -11.27 -4.48
CA LEU A 798 23.15 -11.83 -3.75
C LEU A 798 23.64 -12.44 -2.43
N PRO A 799 22.85 -12.38 -1.34
CA PRO A 799 23.18 -13.10 -0.12
C PRO A 799 23.14 -14.60 -0.38
N LEU A 800 24.14 -15.33 0.12
CA LEU A 800 24.14 -16.79 0.17
C LEU A 800 23.67 -17.23 1.55
N VAL A 801 22.64 -18.07 1.59
CA VAL A 801 21.95 -18.52 2.82
C VAL A 801 22.10 -20.03 2.94
N ALA A 802 22.41 -20.50 4.15
CA ALA A 802 22.42 -21.92 4.49
C ALA A 802 21.66 -22.15 5.82
N ASP A 803 20.72 -23.09 5.78
CA ASP A 803 20.05 -23.62 6.97
C ASP A 803 20.77 -24.90 7.39
N LEU A 804 21.29 -24.91 8.62
CA LEU A 804 22.15 -25.95 9.16
C LEU A 804 21.55 -26.55 10.43
N VAL A 805 21.85 -27.83 10.68
CA VAL A 805 21.56 -28.50 11.96
C VAL A 805 22.87 -29.02 12.52
N LEU A 806 23.17 -28.64 13.75
CA LEU A 806 24.31 -29.16 14.51
C LEU A 806 23.96 -30.56 15.05
N HIS A 807 24.74 -31.56 14.69
CA HIS A 807 24.72 -32.89 15.32
C HIS A 807 25.95 -33.09 16.20
N ASP A 808 25.92 -34.15 17.01
CA ASP A 808 26.91 -34.42 18.05
C ASP A 808 28.31 -34.72 17.48
#